data_AF-A0AAD8ZG53-F1
#
_entry.id   AF-A0AAD8ZG53-F1
#
_cell.length_a   1.000
_cell.length_b   1.000
_cell.length_c   1.000
_cell.angle_alpha   90.00
_cell.angle_beta   90.00
_cell.angle_gamma   90.00
#
_symmetry.space_group_name_H-M   'P 1'
#
loop_
_entity.id
_entity.type
_entity.pdbx_description
1 polymer ?
#
loop_
_entity_poly.entity_id
_entity_poly.type
_entity_poly.pdbx_seq_one_letter_code
_entity_poly.pdbx_strand_id
1 'polypeptide(L)'
;MGFMRKGTEIPPISEIYKECSCHALCYTLWIFVVGIGFFSLCFLMTSLGGQFSAKRLTDSPFTVRTEVLGGIESRSVLRKISDMLEVILKRMDSLSKLDNTNDSRRLEELSSAINRIQPAGLVEKIQAIAQNVSNMAVRVEQILQNSMAVSRVTRDGTGGQCDVPRDPRFPDCLGKVDWMRARWTSDPCYAFYGVDGSDCSFLIYLSEVEWFCPPLAWRNHSSSSVLPKNSPKRQAAFRTDLSSLLTQVGTGKESLSFMRQRMGRLAMQWAAAAHHLGLKLHHRWREQKKILVHVGFLTEESGDVFSPKVLKGGPLGEMVQWADILTALYVLGHNLRISISVKELQGFLGVPPGRGSCPLTGPLPFDLIYTDYHGLQQMKQHMGLSLKKHNRTIVFYRTRSTFSDWFSFKPVSVIHDNYCCYSAVSCTVCHIRVIDTFGTEPAYNHEEYATLHGYRTNWGYWNLNSRQYMTMFPHTPDNSFMGFVSEELNETERHRVQQSKVNNVAVVYGKEASMWKGKEKFLQILHRYMEVHGTVYYETQRPPEVPAFVKNHGLLPQQELQQLLRKAKLFIGFGFPYEGPAPLEAIANGCIYLQPRFHPPHSSLNHEFFRGKPTSREVSSQHPYAEQYIGRPHVMTVDYNNSEEFETAVREIMRTKWFLTVTKPKAIKLDESSNYWVEPYLPYEYTCEGMLERVHAYIEHQDFCSPEAPFPPENASRVWPGALFTLLPNSTLLGWARNTTAPPYWPPMSALRLTASAEGQSCVEACQTSGLVCEPAYFRFVNNKEALGSLEVQCDVVELEMNHIFPAFSVTQRECGLQKEALLFSCAGFGAKYRRVCPCRDFRRGQVALCRDCL
;
A
#
# COMPACT_ATOMS: atom_id res chain seq x y z
N MET A 1 -12.26 39.20 -64.15
CA MET A 1 -13.51 39.81 -64.68
C MET A 1 -14.63 38.80 -64.49
N GLY A 2 -15.81 39.07 -63.94
CA GLY A 2 -16.35 40.32 -63.37
C GLY A 2 -17.88 40.37 -63.58
N PHE A 3 -18.65 40.70 -62.51
CA PHE A 3 -20.13 40.78 -62.42
C PHE A 3 -20.87 39.42 -62.36
N MET A 4 -21.69 39.07 -61.33
CA MET A 4 -22.90 39.70 -60.73
C MET A 4 -24.09 39.78 -61.70
N ARG A 5 -25.37 39.49 -61.32
CA ARG A 5 -26.04 39.56 -60.00
C ARG A 5 -27.41 38.80 -59.98
N LYS A 6 -27.85 38.40 -58.76
CA LYS A 6 -29.21 37.94 -58.31
C LYS A 6 -29.58 36.48 -58.64
N GLY A 7 -30.23 35.68 -57.78
CA GLY A 7 -30.66 35.87 -56.38
C GLY A 7 -32.19 35.86 -56.17
N THR A 8 -32.78 34.68 -55.90
CA THR A 8 -34.06 34.44 -55.17
C THR A 8 -34.27 32.95 -54.84
N GLU A 9 -34.43 32.67 -53.53
CA GLU A 9 -35.40 31.75 -52.88
C GLU A 9 -35.39 30.20 -53.09
N ILE A 10 -35.94 29.52 -52.08
CA ILE A 10 -35.83 28.09 -51.76
C ILE A 10 -37.23 27.45 -51.68
N PRO A 11 -37.43 26.23 -52.21
CA PRO A 11 -38.46 25.29 -51.74
C PRO A 11 -37.87 24.03 -51.06
N PRO A 12 -38.66 23.27 -50.27
CA PRO A 12 -38.14 22.49 -49.14
C PRO A 12 -37.72 21.04 -49.46
N ILE A 13 -36.88 20.49 -48.57
CA ILE A 13 -36.40 19.10 -48.59
C ILE A 13 -37.45 18.18 -47.95
N SER A 14 -38.17 17.39 -48.76
CA SER A 14 -39.03 16.32 -48.22
C SER A 14 -39.27 15.14 -49.18
N GLU A 15 -38.31 14.74 -50.03
CA GLU A 15 -38.51 13.55 -50.89
C GLU A 15 -37.27 12.77 -51.38
N ILE A 16 -36.13 12.81 -50.66
CA ILE A 16 -34.92 12.02 -51.04
C ILE A 16 -34.36 11.23 -49.85
N TYR A 17 -35.10 10.23 -49.38
CA TYR A 17 -34.59 9.15 -48.51
C TYR A 17 -35.46 7.89 -48.64
N LYS A 18 -35.36 7.17 -49.77
CA LYS A 18 -36.03 5.87 -49.94
C LYS A 18 -35.34 4.78 -50.77
N GLU A 19 -34.13 5.00 -51.31
CA GLU A 19 -33.47 4.01 -52.21
C GLU A 19 -32.04 3.56 -51.80
N CYS A 20 -31.51 3.95 -50.64
CA CYS A 20 -30.17 3.52 -50.18
C CYS A 20 -30.18 2.47 -49.04
N SER A 21 -31.05 1.45 -49.10
CA SER A 21 -31.09 0.37 -48.09
C SER A 21 -31.06 -1.07 -48.61
N CYS A 22 -31.01 -1.31 -49.92
CA CYS A 22 -30.95 -2.68 -50.47
C CYS A 22 -29.53 -3.20 -50.79
N HIS A 23 -28.52 -2.35 -50.97
CA HIS A 23 -27.20 -2.80 -51.44
C HIS A 23 -26.25 -3.28 -50.31
N ALA A 24 -26.50 -2.88 -49.06
CA ALA A 24 -25.64 -3.22 -47.92
C ALA A 24 -25.91 -4.61 -47.31
N LEU A 25 -27.09 -5.20 -47.49
CA LEU A 25 -27.41 -6.52 -46.90
C LEU A 25 -26.80 -7.71 -47.67
N CYS A 26 -26.54 -7.56 -48.98
CA CYS A 26 -26.08 -8.68 -49.81
C CYS A 26 -24.58 -8.98 -49.62
N TYR A 27 -23.77 -7.96 -49.35
CA TYR A 27 -22.32 -8.12 -49.13
C TYR A 27 -21.97 -8.85 -47.83
N THR A 28 -22.72 -8.57 -46.75
CA THR A 28 -22.46 -9.12 -45.40
C THR A 28 -22.71 -10.63 -45.34
N LEU A 29 -23.66 -11.14 -46.12
CA LEU A 29 -24.00 -12.57 -46.14
C LEU A 29 -22.92 -13.40 -46.85
N TRP A 30 -22.29 -12.88 -47.90
CA TRP A 30 -21.26 -13.58 -48.67
C TRP A 30 -19.98 -13.79 -47.85
N ILE A 31 -19.55 -12.78 -47.08
CA ILE A 31 -18.37 -12.85 -46.20
C ILE A 31 -18.57 -13.91 -45.11
N PHE A 32 -19.80 -14.04 -44.58
CA PHE A 32 -20.11 -15.00 -43.51
C PHE A 32 -20.03 -16.46 -43.97
N VAL A 33 -20.47 -16.77 -45.19
CA VAL A 33 -20.43 -18.14 -45.76
C VAL A 33 -18.99 -18.56 -46.09
N VAL A 34 -18.17 -17.66 -46.64
CA VAL A 34 -16.75 -17.94 -46.94
C VAL A 34 -15.93 -18.13 -45.65
N GLY A 35 -16.22 -17.36 -44.60
CA GLY A 35 -15.55 -17.48 -43.30
C GLY A 35 -15.75 -18.84 -42.61
N ILE A 36 -16.95 -19.41 -42.68
CA ILE A 36 -17.25 -20.72 -42.07
C ILE A 36 -16.51 -21.85 -42.80
N GLY A 37 -16.46 -21.81 -44.14
CA GLY A 37 -15.74 -22.80 -44.94
C GLY A 37 -14.23 -22.82 -44.66
N PHE A 38 -13.62 -21.65 -44.46
CA PHE A 38 -12.19 -21.53 -44.13
C PHE A 38 -11.87 -22.15 -42.75
N PHE A 39 -12.68 -21.86 -41.73
CA PHE A 39 -12.48 -22.43 -40.39
C PHE A 39 -12.63 -23.96 -40.36
N SER A 40 -13.61 -24.54 -41.06
CA SER A 40 -13.75 -25.99 -41.14
C SER A 40 -12.59 -26.67 -41.87
N LEU A 41 -12.04 -26.06 -42.92
CA LEU A 41 -10.90 -26.60 -43.66
C LEU A 41 -9.60 -26.55 -42.83
N CYS A 42 -9.37 -25.45 -42.09
CA CYS A 42 -8.24 -25.35 -41.17
C CYS A 42 -8.30 -26.42 -40.06
N PHE A 43 -9.49 -26.67 -39.49
CA PHE A 43 -9.65 -27.66 -38.42
C PHE A 43 -9.36 -29.10 -38.89
N LEU A 44 -9.76 -29.45 -40.12
CA LEU A 44 -9.43 -30.73 -40.75
C LEU A 44 -7.94 -30.88 -41.02
N MET A 45 -7.26 -29.84 -41.51
CA MET A 45 -5.81 -29.87 -41.78
C MET A 45 -4.98 -30.01 -40.50
N THR A 46 -5.41 -29.42 -39.37
CA THR A 46 -4.72 -29.59 -38.07
C THR A 46 -4.91 -30.96 -37.42
N SER A 47 -5.87 -31.77 -37.88
CA SER A 47 -6.20 -33.06 -37.25
C SER A 47 -5.39 -34.26 -37.76
N LEU A 48 -4.65 -34.13 -38.86
CA LEU A 48 -4.08 -35.28 -39.59
C LEU A 48 -2.61 -35.17 -40.03
N GLY A 49 -1.90 -34.08 -39.67
CA GLY A 49 -0.47 -33.95 -40.00
C GLY A 49 0.29 -33.17 -38.92
N GLY A 50 1.20 -33.83 -38.19
CA GLY A 50 1.97 -33.14 -37.15
C GLY A 50 2.80 -34.00 -36.17
N GLN A 51 3.28 -35.19 -36.55
CA GLN A 51 4.44 -35.75 -35.85
C GLN A 51 5.69 -34.92 -36.22
N PHE A 52 6.60 -34.79 -35.26
CA PHE A 52 7.91 -34.08 -35.31
C PHE A 52 7.95 -32.56 -35.04
N SER A 53 8.69 -32.24 -33.96
CA SER A 53 9.57 -31.06 -33.78
C SER A 53 9.02 -29.71 -33.28
N ALA A 54 9.07 -29.55 -31.95
CA ALA A 54 9.67 -28.44 -31.19
C ALA A 54 9.22 -26.95 -31.37
N LYS A 55 8.91 -26.37 -30.19
CA LYS A 55 8.94 -24.94 -29.76
C LYS A 55 7.74 -24.01 -30.02
N ARG A 56 7.03 -23.78 -28.88
CA ARG A 56 6.37 -22.55 -28.36
C ARG A 56 4.87 -22.31 -28.62
N LEU A 57 4.30 -21.60 -27.62
CA LEU A 57 3.06 -20.80 -27.54
C LEU A 57 1.82 -21.39 -26.83
N THR A 58 1.71 -20.96 -25.57
CA THR A 58 0.57 -20.84 -24.64
C THR A 58 0.92 -19.66 -23.70
N ASP A 59 0.03 -18.91 -23.05
CA ASP A 59 -1.45 -18.92 -23.05
C ASP A 59 -2.01 -17.51 -22.75
N SER A 60 -3.35 -17.37 -22.70
CA SER A 60 -4.09 -16.16 -22.27
C SER A 60 -3.73 -15.66 -20.84
N PRO A 61 -3.74 -14.34 -20.53
CA PRO A 61 -3.04 -13.79 -19.36
C PRO A 61 -3.70 -13.96 -17.96
N PHE A 62 -4.85 -14.63 -17.85
CA PHE A 62 -5.61 -14.71 -16.58
C PHE A 62 -5.51 -16.06 -15.84
N THR A 63 -4.31 -16.66 -15.75
CA THR A 63 -4.00 -17.78 -14.83
C THR A 63 -2.50 -17.91 -14.53
N VAL A 64 -1.83 -16.82 -14.14
CA VAL A 64 -0.46 -16.94 -13.61
C VAL A 64 -0.51 -17.58 -12.21
N ARG A 65 -0.27 -18.89 -12.15
CA ARG A 65 0.21 -19.54 -10.93
C ARG A 65 1.50 -18.85 -10.51
N THR A 66 1.52 -18.31 -9.29
CA THR A 66 2.75 -17.89 -8.62
C THR A 66 3.59 -19.10 -8.27
N GLU A 67 4.38 -19.59 -9.23
CA GLU A 67 5.57 -20.39 -8.92
C GLU A 67 6.57 -19.48 -8.20
N VAL A 68 6.52 -19.51 -6.87
CA VAL A 68 7.56 -18.94 -6.01
C VAL A 68 8.89 -19.62 -6.38
N LEU A 69 9.93 -18.83 -6.64
CA LEU A 69 11.30 -19.36 -6.83
C LEU A 69 11.82 -19.96 -5.49
N GLY A 70 11.42 -21.20 -5.22
CA GLY A 70 12.03 -22.05 -4.21
C GLY A 70 13.35 -22.60 -4.73
N GLY A 71 14.43 -22.32 -4.00
CA GLY A 71 15.77 -22.83 -4.32
C GLY A 71 15.85 -24.37 -4.35
N ILE A 72 17.01 -24.85 -4.82
CA ILE A 72 17.34 -26.25 -5.14
C ILE A 72 16.96 -27.27 -4.03
N GLU A 73 16.91 -26.86 -2.77
CA GLU A 73 16.51 -27.69 -1.64
C GLU A 73 15.04 -28.18 -1.71
N SER A 74 14.13 -27.36 -2.23
CA SER A 74 12.70 -27.71 -2.33
C SER A 74 12.45 -28.92 -3.26
N ARG A 75 13.23 -29.05 -4.34
CA ARG A 75 13.21 -30.22 -5.23
C ARG A 75 13.81 -31.48 -4.59
N SER A 76 14.73 -31.34 -3.63
CA SER A 76 15.26 -32.47 -2.86
C SER A 76 14.20 -33.05 -1.91
N VAL A 77 13.45 -32.18 -1.22
CA VAL A 77 12.36 -32.58 -0.33
C VAL A 77 11.21 -33.22 -1.12
N LEU A 78 10.81 -32.63 -2.26
CA LEU A 78 9.77 -33.21 -3.12
C LEU A 78 10.17 -34.56 -3.72
N ARG A 79 11.45 -34.76 -4.10
CA ARG A 79 11.95 -36.10 -4.49
C ARG A 79 11.85 -37.08 -3.34
N LYS A 80 12.34 -36.75 -2.13
CA LYS A 80 12.21 -37.63 -0.96
C LYS A 80 10.77 -38.02 -0.63
N ILE A 81 9.81 -37.10 -0.78
CA ILE A 81 8.38 -37.39 -0.58
C ILE A 81 7.85 -38.30 -1.69
N SER A 82 8.23 -38.08 -2.96
CA SER A 82 7.88 -38.94 -4.09
C SER A 82 8.45 -40.36 -3.94
N ASP A 83 9.74 -40.48 -3.61
CA ASP A 83 10.43 -41.76 -3.40
C ASP A 83 9.80 -42.54 -2.25
N MET A 84 9.43 -41.85 -1.15
CA MET A 84 8.78 -42.45 0.00
C MET A 84 7.34 -42.90 -0.30
N LEU A 85 6.59 -42.12 -1.09
CA LEU A 85 5.27 -42.53 -1.59
C LEU A 85 5.36 -43.73 -2.54
N GLU A 86 6.37 -43.79 -3.41
CA GLU A 86 6.59 -44.93 -4.31
C GLU A 86 6.94 -46.21 -3.55
N VAL A 87 7.73 -46.11 -2.46
CA VAL A 87 8.00 -47.24 -1.55
C VAL A 87 6.75 -47.69 -0.81
N ILE A 88 5.87 -46.77 -0.38
CA ILE A 88 4.58 -47.10 0.25
C ILE A 88 3.66 -47.81 -0.75
N LEU A 89 3.54 -47.30 -1.98
CA LEU A 89 2.72 -47.90 -3.04
C LEU A 89 3.24 -49.30 -3.45
N LYS A 90 4.56 -49.48 -3.59
CA LYS A 90 5.17 -50.79 -3.85
C LYS A 90 4.94 -51.80 -2.72
N ARG A 91 4.88 -51.33 -1.46
CA ARG A 91 4.52 -52.18 -0.31
C ARG A 91 3.04 -52.54 -0.30
N MET A 92 2.14 -51.61 -0.66
CA MET A 92 0.71 -51.92 -0.81
C MET A 92 0.43 -52.91 -1.95
N ASP A 93 1.10 -52.78 -3.09
CA ASP A 93 0.96 -53.72 -4.22
C ASP A 93 1.64 -55.08 -3.97
N SER A 94 2.53 -55.17 -2.98
CA SER A 94 3.04 -56.43 -2.46
C SER A 94 2.06 -57.10 -1.48
N LEU A 95 1.30 -56.30 -0.73
CA LEU A 95 0.28 -56.77 0.22
C LEU A 95 -1.00 -57.25 -0.47
N SER A 96 -1.41 -56.61 -1.57
CA SER A 96 -2.57 -57.06 -2.39
C SER A 96 -2.37 -58.44 -3.03
N LYS A 97 -1.12 -58.91 -3.14
CA LYS A 97 -0.75 -60.20 -3.73
C LYS A 97 -0.62 -61.34 -2.69
N LEU A 98 -0.88 -61.05 -1.41
CA LEU A 98 -0.74 -62.00 -0.29
C LEU A 98 -2.09 -62.46 0.30
N ASP A 99 -3.22 -62.02 -0.28
CA ASP A 99 -4.59 -62.28 0.20
C ASP A 99 -5.10 -63.70 -0.11
N ASN A 100 -4.25 -64.72 0.07
CA ASN A 100 -4.59 -66.13 -0.24
C ASN A 100 -3.95 -67.18 0.69
N THR A 101 -3.33 -66.79 1.81
CA THR A 101 -2.90 -67.73 2.86
C THR A 101 -3.21 -67.20 4.26
N ASN A 102 -3.89 -68.02 5.04
CA ASN A 102 -4.57 -67.66 6.28
C ASN A 102 -3.62 -67.65 7.50
N ASP A 103 -2.92 -66.53 7.74
CA ASP A 103 -1.85 -66.45 8.74
C ASP A 103 -2.01 -65.23 9.68
N SER A 104 -3.04 -65.27 10.53
CA SER A 104 -3.48 -64.14 11.39
C SER A 104 -2.42 -63.63 12.38
N ARG A 105 -1.46 -64.47 12.79
CA ARG A 105 -0.45 -64.14 13.81
C ARG A 105 0.53 -63.03 13.41
N ARG A 106 0.74 -62.76 12.12
CA ARG A 106 1.62 -61.68 11.66
C ARG A 106 0.94 -60.31 11.61
N LEU A 107 -0.39 -60.27 11.63
CA LEU A 107 -1.16 -59.03 11.56
C LEU A 107 -1.14 -58.26 12.89
N GLU A 108 -1.14 -58.97 14.02
CA GLU A 108 -1.07 -58.37 15.37
C GLU A 108 0.30 -57.75 15.68
N GLU A 109 1.41 -58.41 15.29
CA GLU A 109 2.76 -57.84 15.44
C GLU A 109 2.94 -56.56 14.61
N LEU A 110 2.34 -56.48 13.42
CA LEU A 110 2.39 -55.28 12.58
C LEU A 110 1.49 -54.15 13.11
N SER A 111 0.33 -54.47 13.67
CA SER A 111 -0.54 -53.53 14.39
C SER A 111 0.19 -52.87 15.57
N SER A 112 0.95 -53.65 16.34
CA SER A 112 1.80 -53.16 17.44
C SER A 112 2.90 -52.19 16.96
N ALA A 113 3.53 -52.48 15.81
CA ALA A 113 4.59 -51.64 15.24
C ALA A 113 4.07 -50.32 14.66
N ILE A 114 2.91 -50.33 13.98
CA ILE A 114 2.31 -49.12 13.37
C ILE A 114 1.84 -48.13 14.45
N ASN A 115 1.29 -48.63 15.56
CA ASN A 115 0.87 -47.81 16.70
C ASN A 115 2.02 -47.09 17.44
N ARG A 116 3.29 -47.39 17.13
CA ARG A 116 4.46 -46.66 17.65
C ARG A 116 4.97 -45.51 16.76
N ILE A 117 4.47 -45.39 15.52
CA ILE A 117 4.97 -44.42 14.54
C ILE A 117 4.03 -43.21 14.38
N GLN A 118 2.78 -43.30 14.84
CA GLN A 118 1.84 -42.17 14.84
C GLN A 118 1.78 -41.47 16.21
N PRO A 119 1.79 -40.13 16.28
CA PRO A 119 1.45 -39.42 17.50
C PRO A 119 -0.03 -39.68 17.84
N ALA A 120 -0.27 -40.18 19.06
CA ALA A 120 -1.61 -40.54 19.53
C ALA A 120 -2.61 -39.37 19.38
N GLY A 121 -3.81 -39.69 18.91
CA GLY A 121 -4.89 -38.72 18.72
C GLY A 121 -4.89 -37.95 17.39
N LEU A 122 -3.96 -38.19 16.45
CA LEU A 122 -4.05 -37.55 15.12
C LEU A 122 -5.16 -38.16 14.26
N VAL A 123 -5.26 -39.50 14.19
CA VAL A 123 -6.33 -40.18 13.42
C VAL A 123 -7.70 -39.91 14.02
N GLU A 124 -7.83 -39.95 15.35
CA GLU A 124 -9.08 -39.63 16.04
C GLU A 124 -9.49 -38.15 15.83
N LYS A 125 -8.54 -37.22 15.74
CA LYS A 125 -8.82 -35.82 15.37
C LYS A 125 -9.20 -35.69 13.89
N ILE A 126 -8.51 -36.34 12.97
CA ILE A 126 -8.86 -36.34 11.54
C ILE A 126 -10.25 -36.95 11.33
N GLN A 127 -10.57 -38.03 12.05
CA GLN A 127 -11.86 -38.70 11.97
C GLN A 127 -12.95 -37.87 12.66
N ALA A 128 -12.69 -37.25 13.82
CA ALA A 128 -13.61 -36.28 14.42
C ALA A 128 -13.84 -35.04 13.54
N ILE A 129 -12.81 -34.56 12.83
CA ILE A 129 -12.93 -33.48 11.83
C ILE A 129 -13.74 -33.97 10.62
N ALA A 130 -13.51 -35.17 10.09
CA ALA A 130 -14.28 -35.74 8.99
C ALA A 130 -15.75 -35.99 9.39
N GLN A 131 -16.01 -36.53 10.58
CA GLN A 131 -17.35 -36.65 11.14
C GLN A 131 -18.00 -35.29 11.35
N ASN A 132 -17.28 -34.27 11.85
CA ASN A 132 -17.84 -32.91 11.98
C ASN A 132 -18.11 -32.26 10.61
N VAL A 133 -17.22 -32.42 9.63
CA VAL A 133 -17.40 -31.89 8.26
C VAL A 133 -18.57 -32.59 7.58
N SER A 134 -18.73 -33.91 7.71
CA SER A 134 -19.92 -34.63 7.24
C SER A 134 -21.19 -34.22 8.00
N ASN A 135 -21.15 -34.08 9.33
CA ASN A 135 -22.30 -33.62 10.12
C ASN A 135 -22.66 -32.16 9.83
N MET A 136 -21.69 -31.31 9.47
CA MET A 136 -21.92 -29.94 9.02
C MET A 136 -22.43 -29.91 7.59
N ALA A 137 -21.94 -30.77 6.69
CA ALA A 137 -22.46 -30.92 5.33
C ALA A 137 -23.92 -31.42 5.36
N VAL A 138 -24.23 -32.46 6.16
CA VAL A 138 -25.60 -32.95 6.38
C VAL A 138 -26.47 -31.89 7.06
N ARG A 139 -25.94 -31.08 7.98
CA ARG A 139 -26.69 -29.94 8.56
C ARG A 139 -26.92 -28.82 7.57
N VAL A 140 -25.97 -28.50 6.69
CA VAL A 140 -26.14 -27.51 5.62
C VAL A 140 -27.17 -28.01 4.60
N GLU A 141 -27.11 -29.29 4.22
CA GLU A 141 -28.11 -29.95 3.39
C GLU A 141 -29.48 -29.94 4.08
N GLN A 142 -29.57 -30.23 5.39
CA GLN A 142 -30.82 -30.13 6.14
C GLN A 142 -31.31 -28.69 6.34
N ILE A 143 -30.44 -27.69 6.36
CA ILE A 143 -30.82 -26.26 6.37
C ILE A 143 -31.37 -25.87 4.99
N LEU A 144 -30.74 -26.33 3.89
CA LEU A 144 -31.25 -26.16 2.53
C LEU A 144 -32.62 -26.86 2.35
N GLN A 145 -32.73 -28.12 2.75
CA GLN A 145 -33.99 -28.90 2.71
C GLN A 145 -35.08 -28.27 3.60
N ASN A 146 -34.76 -27.81 4.80
CA ASN A 146 -35.72 -27.12 5.67
C ASN A 146 -36.11 -25.75 5.10
N SER A 147 -35.21 -25.03 4.42
CA SER A 147 -35.58 -23.78 3.72
C SER A 147 -36.57 -24.06 2.58
N MET A 148 -36.37 -25.14 1.81
CA MET A 148 -37.32 -25.59 0.78
C MET A 148 -38.66 -26.08 1.38
N ALA A 149 -38.67 -26.62 2.59
CA ALA A 149 -39.89 -27.06 3.28
C ALA A 149 -40.69 -25.88 3.89
N VAL A 150 -40.01 -24.90 4.50
CA VAL A 150 -40.64 -23.70 5.07
C VAL A 150 -41.27 -22.83 3.97
N SER A 151 -40.71 -22.81 2.76
CA SER A 151 -41.28 -22.14 1.58
C SER A 151 -42.63 -22.71 1.10
N ARG A 152 -43.16 -23.78 1.70
CA ARG A 152 -44.52 -24.30 1.40
C ARG A 152 -45.63 -23.81 2.33
N VAL A 153 -45.31 -23.10 3.43
CA VAL A 153 -46.30 -22.77 4.50
C VAL A 153 -46.67 -21.27 4.54
N THR A 154 -46.13 -20.44 3.66
CA THR A 154 -46.54 -19.02 3.48
C THR A 154 -47.08 -18.74 2.08
N ARG A 155 -48.06 -19.54 1.64
CA ARG A 155 -48.99 -19.15 0.56
C ARG A 155 -50.28 -18.59 1.15
N ASP A 156 -50.30 -17.29 1.39
CA ASP A 156 -51.42 -16.47 0.91
C ASP A 156 -50.94 -15.05 0.61
N GLY A 157 -51.41 -14.46 -0.49
CA GLY A 157 -50.84 -13.25 -1.09
C GLY A 157 -50.38 -13.44 -2.53
N THR A 158 -51.35 -13.38 -3.46
CA THR A 158 -51.22 -13.15 -4.91
C THR A 158 -49.80 -13.20 -5.51
N GLY A 159 -49.47 -14.33 -6.14
CA GLY A 159 -48.27 -14.46 -6.96
C GLY A 159 -48.39 -13.63 -8.24
N GLY A 160 -47.89 -12.39 -8.20
CA GLY A 160 -47.55 -11.65 -9.41
C GLY A 160 -46.25 -12.21 -9.99
N GLN A 161 -46.28 -12.59 -11.27
CA GLN A 161 -45.09 -13.00 -11.99
C GLN A 161 -44.15 -11.79 -12.08
N CYS A 162 -42.93 -11.89 -11.54
CA CYS A 162 -41.98 -10.78 -11.54
C CYS A 162 -41.37 -10.61 -12.93
N ASP A 163 -42.12 -9.99 -13.84
CA ASP A 163 -41.69 -9.72 -15.20
C ASP A 163 -40.49 -8.76 -15.21
N VAL A 164 -39.45 -9.14 -15.96
CA VAL A 164 -38.18 -8.38 -16.01
C VAL A 164 -38.39 -7.04 -16.74
N PRO A 165 -38.22 -5.90 -16.06
CA PRO A 165 -38.56 -4.60 -16.63
C PRO A 165 -37.56 -4.19 -17.73
N ARG A 166 -38.08 -3.76 -18.88
CA ARG A 166 -37.31 -3.19 -19.99
C ARG A 166 -37.30 -1.67 -19.91
N ASP A 167 -36.61 -1.12 -18.90
CA ASP A 167 -36.46 0.32 -18.71
C ASP A 167 -35.16 0.83 -19.37
N PRO A 168 -35.20 1.77 -20.33
CA PRO A 168 -34.00 2.34 -20.95
C PRO A 168 -33.03 3.02 -19.97
N ARG A 169 -33.46 3.35 -18.75
CA ARG A 169 -32.61 3.89 -17.67
C ARG A 169 -31.79 2.80 -16.96
N PHE A 170 -32.17 1.54 -17.13
CA PHE A 170 -31.52 0.36 -16.56
C PHE A 170 -31.23 -0.67 -17.67
N PRO A 171 -30.41 -0.32 -18.69
CA PRO A 171 -30.23 -1.15 -19.89
C PRO A 171 -29.64 -2.53 -19.58
N ASP A 172 -28.82 -2.63 -18.53
CA ASP A 172 -28.17 -3.88 -18.11
C ASP A 172 -29.11 -4.82 -17.32
N CYS A 173 -30.28 -4.37 -16.86
CA CYS A 173 -31.16 -5.14 -15.96
C CYS A 173 -31.48 -6.54 -16.51
N LEU A 174 -31.93 -6.60 -17.77
CA LEU A 174 -32.32 -7.86 -18.42
C LEU A 174 -31.14 -8.83 -18.53
N GLY A 175 -30.00 -8.36 -19.06
CA GLY A 175 -28.78 -9.18 -19.19
C GLY A 175 -28.22 -9.63 -17.84
N LYS A 176 -28.39 -8.84 -16.79
CA LYS A 176 -28.05 -9.20 -15.41
C LYS A 176 -28.98 -10.26 -14.83
N VAL A 177 -30.30 -10.18 -15.05
CA VAL A 177 -31.24 -11.25 -14.63
C VAL A 177 -30.93 -12.56 -15.38
N ASP A 178 -30.65 -12.50 -16.69
CA ASP A 178 -30.24 -13.68 -17.47
C ASP A 178 -28.92 -14.28 -16.97
N TRP A 179 -27.96 -13.43 -16.57
CA TRP A 179 -26.74 -13.89 -15.93
C TRP A 179 -27.02 -14.56 -14.58
N MET A 180 -27.90 -13.99 -13.75
CA MET A 180 -28.28 -14.56 -12.45
C MET A 180 -28.93 -15.94 -12.61
N ARG A 181 -29.89 -16.10 -13.52
CA ARG A 181 -30.52 -17.41 -13.85
C ARG A 181 -29.47 -18.51 -14.09
N ALA A 182 -28.39 -18.19 -14.79
CA ALA A 182 -27.33 -19.14 -15.12
C ALA A 182 -26.22 -19.29 -14.06
N ARG A 183 -26.02 -18.30 -13.18
CA ARG A 183 -24.78 -18.19 -12.37
C ARG A 183 -24.95 -17.69 -10.93
N TRP A 184 -26.17 -17.51 -10.41
CA TRP A 184 -26.37 -17.06 -9.02
C TRP A 184 -25.77 -18.00 -7.96
N THR A 185 -25.55 -19.28 -8.27
CA THR A 185 -24.88 -20.24 -7.38
C THR A 185 -23.34 -20.17 -7.42
N SER A 186 -22.76 -19.30 -8.25
CA SER A 186 -21.29 -19.17 -8.41
C SER A 186 -20.57 -18.57 -7.21
N ASP A 187 -21.29 -17.88 -6.33
CA ASP A 187 -20.78 -17.29 -5.10
C ASP A 187 -21.86 -17.39 -3.99
N PRO A 188 -21.56 -17.91 -2.78
CA PRO A 188 -22.55 -17.99 -1.70
C PRO A 188 -23.09 -16.62 -1.24
N CYS A 189 -22.47 -15.50 -1.65
CA CYS A 189 -22.94 -14.16 -1.29
C CYS A 189 -24.35 -13.87 -1.84
N TYR A 190 -24.73 -14.42 -3.00
CA TYR A 190 -26.07 -14.22 -3.57
C TYR A 190 -27.14 -14.85 -2.68
N ALA A 191 -26.93 -16.10 -2.24
CA ALA A 191 -27.81 -16.79 -1.30
C ALA A 191 -27.88 -16.09 0.06
N PHE A 192 -26.76 -15.52 0.53
CA PHE A 192 -26.72 -14.69 1.75
C PHE A 192 -27.60 -13.44 1.64
N TYR A 193 -27.71 -12.83 0.46
CA TYR A 193 -28.65 -11.73 0.19
C TYR A 193 -30.10 -12.19 -0.12
N GLY A 194 -30.42 -13.46 0.08
CA GLY A 194 -31.77 -13.99 -0.10
C GLY A 194 -32.13 -14.34 -1.54
N VAL A 195 -31.14 -14.51 -2.43
CA VAL A 195 -31.38 -15.09 -3.76
C VAL A 195 -31.68 -16.58 -3.61
N ASP A 196 -32.85 -17.00 -4.10
CA ASP A 196 -33.39 -18.36 -4.00
C ASP A 196 -33.47 -19.10 -5.35
N GLY A 197 -33.08 -18.43 -6.43
CA GLY A 197 -33.16 -18.93 -7.81
C GLY A 197 -34.42 -18.51 -8.58
N SER A 198 -35.35 -17.77 -7.97
CA SER A 198 -36.51 -17.19 -8.64
C SER A 198 -36.19 -15.84 -9.31
N ASP A 199 -36.88 -15.53 -10.40
CA ASP A 199 -36.78 -14.22 -11.06
C ASP A 199 -37.13 -13.05 -10.12
N CYS A 200 -38.04 -13.26 -9.18
CA CYS A 200 -38.36 -12.28 -8.15
C CYS A 200 -37.14 -11.98 -7.25
N SER A 201 -36.42 -12.99 -6.76
CA SER A 201 -35.24 -12.76 -5.91
C SER A 201 -34.05 -12.19 -6.69
N PHE A 202 -33.89 -12.54 -7.98
CA PHE A 202 -32.94 -11.87 -8.87
C PHE A 202 -33.25 -10.39 -9.02
N LEU A 203 -34.52 -10.03 -9.27
CA LEU A 203 -34.95 -8.63 -9.42
C LEU A 203 -34.82 -7.84 -8.11
N ILE A 204 -35.12 -8.46 -6.97
CA ILE A 204 -34.89 -7.86 -5.64
C ILE A 204 -33.40 -7.57 -5.45
N TYR A 205 -32.52 -8.56 -5.64
CA TYR A 205 -31.07 -8.38 -5.50
C TYR A 205 -30.51 -7.33 -6.47
N LEU A 206 -30.88 -7.40 -7.74
CA LEU A 206 -30.37 -6.48 -8.76
C LEU A 206 -30.95 -5.07 -8.64
N SER A 207 -32.07 -4.86 -7.94
CA SER A 207 -32.63 -3.53 -7.68
C SER A 207 -32.21 -2.92 -6.34
N GLU A 208 -32.17 -3.72 -5.27
CA GLU A 208 -31.92 -3.25 -3.89
C GLU A 208 -30.44 -3.37 -3.47
N VAL A 209 -29.62 -4.20 -4.14
CA VAL A 209 -28.21 -4.44 -3.77
C VAL A 209 -27.23 -3.94 -4.83
N GLU A 210 -27.33 -4.37 -6.10
CA GLU A 210 -26.40 -3.93 -7.17
C GLU A 210 -26.90 -2.73 -8.01
N TRP A 211 -28.18 -2.37 -7.88
CA TRP A 211 -28.83 -1.25 -8.58
C TRP A 211 -28.71 -1.31 -10.12
N PHE A 212 -28.68 -2.52 -10.69
CA PHE A 212 -28.79 -2.77 -12.13
C PHE A 212 -30.24 -2.79 -12.64
N CYS A 213 -31.23 -2.94 -11.75
CA CYS A 213 -32.66 -2.94 -12.07
C CYS A 213 -33.39 -1.82 -11.30
N PRO A 214 -34.56 -1.34 -11.80
CA PRO A 214 -35.34 -0.31 -11.11
C PRO A 214 -35.91 -0.83 -9.77
N PRO A 215 -36.04 0.03 -8.74
CA PRO A 215 -36.68 -0.33 -7.46
C PRO A 215 -38.10 -0.86 -7.62
N LEU A 216 -38.44 -1.91 -6.87
CA LEU A 216 -39.68 -2.65 -6.99
C LEU A 216 -40.85 -1.97 -6.24
N ALA A 217 -41.69 -1.23 -6.96
CA ALA A 217 -42.76 -0.39 -6.39
C ALA A 217 -43.79 -1.11 -5.50
N TRP A 218 -43.92 -2.44 -5.58
CA TRP A 218 -44.80 -3.25 -4.72
C TRP A 218 -44.17 -3.61 -3.36
N ARG A 219 -42.86 -3.40 -3.21
CA ARG A 219 -42.20 -3.42 -1.92
C ARG A 219 -42.31 -2.05 -1.29
N ASN A 220 -42.80 -2.00 -0.05
CA ASN A 220 -42.77 -0.76 0.72
C ASN A 220 -41.31 -0.34 0.93
N HIS A 221 -40.85 0.59 0.09
CA HIS A 221 -39.70 1.44 0.35
C HIS A 221 -40.04 2.42 1.49
N SER A 222 -40.50 1.89 2.62
CA SER A 222 -40.21 2.46 3.92
C SER A 222 -38.72 2.62 3.95
N SER A 223 -38.23 3.83 3.73
CA SER A 223 -36.80 4.07 3.78
C SER A 223 -36.37 3.71 5.19
N SER A 224 -35.68 2.58 5.32
CA SER A 224 -34.59 2.42 6.25
C SER A 224 -33.46 3.37 5.83
N SER A 225 -33.79 4.66 5.77
CA SER A 225 -32.96 5.71 6.30
C SER A 225 -32.74 5.36 7.77
N VAL A 226 -31.84 4.41 7.99
CA VAL A 226 -30.75 4.59 8.91
C VAL A 226 -30.00 5.84 8.40
N LEU A 227 -30.64 7.00 8.60
CA LEU A 227 -29.94 8.20 9.02
C LEU A 227 -28.89 7.68 9.99
N PRO A 228 -27.59 7.81 9.69
CA PRO A 228 -26.56 7.25 10.54
C PRO A 228 -26.89 7.73 11.94
N LYS A 229 -27.22 6.80 12.86
CA LYS A 229 -27.57 7.17 14.22
C LYS A 229 -26.39 8.00 14.68
N ASN A 230 -26.61 9.30 14.90
CA ASN A 230 -25.60 10.24 15.36
C ASN A 230 -25.24 9.84 16.79
N SER A 231 -24.49 8.74 16.91
CA SER A 231 -23.89 8.30 18.15
C SER A 231 -23.04 9.46 18.62
N PRO A 232 -23.28 9.99 19.83
CA PRO A 232 -22.67 11.23 20.26
C PRO A 232 -21.17 11.15 20.07
N LYS A 233 -20.61 12.10 19.31
CA LYS A 233 -19.20 12.13 18.96
C LYS A 233 -18.37 12.10 20.25
N ARG A 234 -17.66 10.99 20.46
CA ARG A 234 -16.86 10.79 21.67
C ARG A 234 -15.57 11.58 21.56
N GLN A 235 -15.15 12.21 22.64
CA GLN A 235 -13.84 12.85 22.69
C GLN A 235 -12.74 11.79 22.77
N ALA A 236 -11.70 11.94 21.95
CA ALA A 236 -10.48 11.15 22.07
C ALA A 236 -9.64 11.66 23.25
N ALA A 237 -9.62 10.89 24.34
CA ALA A 237 -8.75 11.15 25.50
C ALA A 237 -7.43 10.39 25.35
N PHE A 238 -6.31 11.04 25.69
CA PHE A 238 -4.99 10.41 25.68
C PHE A 238 -4.95 9.22 26.66
N ARG A 239 -4.28 8.13 26.28
CA ARG A 239 -4.13 6.93 27.11
C ARG A 239 -2.67 6.72 27.50
N THR A 240 -2.41 6.56 28.78
CA THR A 240 -1.08 6.29 29.35
C THR A 240 -0.89 4.82 29.73
N ASP A 241 -1.95 4.10 30.09
CA ASP A 241 -1.92 2.65 30.31
C ASP A 241 -2.13 1.85 29.01
N LEU A 242 -1.13 1.04 28.65
CA LEU A 242 -1.16 0.16 27.48
C LEU A 242 -1.73 -1.24 27.76
N SER A 243 -2.13 -1.58 29.00
CA SER A 243 -2.53 -2.95 29.38
C SER A 243 -3.69 -3.50 28.54
N SER A 244 -4.68 -2.66 28.19
CA SER A 244 -5.77 -3.05 27.30
C SER A 244 -5.31 -3.28 25.85
N LEU A 245 -4.36 -2.49 25.34
CA LEU A 245 -3.76 -2.69 24.01
C LEU A 245 -2.97 -3.99 23.97
N LEU A 246 -2.09 -4.22 24.94
CA LEU A 246 -1.26 -5.42 25.05
C LEU A 246 -2.12 -6.69 25.12
N THR A 247 -3.27 -6.63 25.81
CA THR A 247 -4.25 -7.73 25.83
C THR A 247 -4.87 -7.98 24.45
N GLN A 248 -5.24 -6.93 23.71
CA GLN A 248 -5.83 -7.03 22.37
C GLN A 248 -4.85 -7.54 21.30
N VAL A 249 -3.56 -7.21 21.40
CA VAL A 249 -2.52 -7.73 20.49
C VAL A 249 -2.28 -9.23 20.67
N GLY A 250 -2.48 -9.76 21.90
CA GLY A 250 -2.34 -11.18 22.20
C GLY A 250 -0.91 -11.72 22.12
N THR A 251 -0.74 -13.02 22.37
CA THR A 251 0.57 -13.73 22.36
C THR A 251 0.52 -14.99 21.49
N GLY A 252 -0.46 -15.09 20.58
CA GLY A 252 -0.68 -16.28 19.76
C GLY A 252 0.43 -16.59 18.73
N LYS A 253 1.37 -15.66 18.50
CA LYS A 253 2.55 -15.81 17.63
C LYS A 253 3.77 -15.11 18.24
N GLU A 254 4.96 -15.51 17.84
CA GLU A 254 6.24 -14.90 18.25
C GLU A 254 6.33 -13.44 17.80
N SER A 255 5.81 -13.13 16.62
CA SER A 255 5.68 -11.77 16.06
C SER A 255 4.86 -10.84 16.97
N LEU A 256 3.70 -11.31 17.44
CA LEU A 256 2.85 -10.57 18.40
C LEU A 256 3.56 -10.37 19.75
N SER A 257 4.27 -11.40 20.20
CA SER A 257 5.03 -11.38 21.46
C SER A 257 6.18 -10.37 21.42
N PHE A 258 6.91 -10.32 20.29
CA PHE A 258 7.92 -9.29 20.01
C PHE A 258 7.31 -7.87 20.04
N MET A 259 6.20 -7.66 19.33
CA MET A 259 5.50 -6.37 19.32
C MET A 259 5.08 -5.95 20.74
N ARG A 260 4.46 -6.85 21.53
CA ARG A 260 4.08 -6.57 22.92
C ARG A 260 5.27 -6.23 23.83
N GLN A 261 6.39 -6.97 23.72
CA GLN A 261 7.58 -6.69 24.51
C GLN A 261 8.16 -5.30 24.18
N ARG A 262 8.13 -4.90 22.90
CA ARG A 262 8.52 -3.57 22.45
C ARG A 262 7.60 -2.48 23.00
N MET A 263 6.28 -2.64 22.84
CA MET A 263 5.26 -1.72 23.36
C MET A 263 5.42 -1.51 24.87
N GLY A 264 5.60 -2.60 25.63
CA GLY A 264 5.80 -2.55 27.09
C GLY A 264 7.07 -1.81 27.48
N ARG A 265 8.20 -2.01 26.78
CA ARG A 265 9.46 -1.31 27.06
C ARG A 265 9.35 0.21 26.86
N LEU A 266 8.65 0.64 25.81
CA LEU A 266 8.49 2.07 25.48
C LEU A 266 7.31 2.75 26.20
N ALA A 267 6.51 2.02 27.00
CA ALA A 267 5.25 2.51 27.57
C ALA A 267 5.38 3.85 28.32
N MET A 268 6.45 4.02 29.13
CA MET A 268 6.70 5.26 29.86
C MET A 268 7.05 6.45 28.93
N GLN A 269 7.77 6.20 27.83
CA GLN A 269 8.11 7.23 26.85
C GLN A 269 6.86 7.66 26.06
N TRP A 270 6.00 6.72 25.67
CA TRP A 270 4.70 7.01 25.06
C TRP A 270 3.78 7.80 25.99
N ALA A 271 3.73 7.46 27.29
CA ALA A 271 2.92 8.19 28.27
C ALA A 271 3.41 9.65 28.47
N ALA A 272 4.72 9.87 28.54
CA ALA A 272 5.30 11.20 28.64
C ALA A 272 5.03 12.04 27.36
N ALA A 273 5.26 11.44 26.18
CA ALA A 273 4.97 12.05 24.90
C ALA A 273 3.48 12.44 24.73
N ALA A 274 2.56 11.61 25.22
CA ALA A 274 1.12 11.90 25.21
C ALA A 274 0.78 13.14 26.06
N HIS A 275 1.41 13.26 27.23
CA HIS A 275 1.25 14.44 28.10
C HIS A 275 1.78 15.71 27.42
N HIS A 276 2.99 15.66 26.84
CA HIS A 276 3.59 16.78 26.12
C HIS A 276 2.75 17.23 24.92
N LEU A 277 2.28 16.28 24.10
CA LEU A 277 1.42 16.61 22.97
C LEU A 277 0.06 17.17 23.44
N GLY A 278 -0.50 16.67 24.55
CA GLY A 278 -1.71 17.21 25.15
C GLY A 278 -1.59 18.70 25.52
N LEU A 279 -0.47 19.09 26.12
CA LEU A 279 -0.15 20.49 26.44
C LEU A 279 0.03 21.33 25.16
N LYS A 280 0.79 20.80 24.18
CA LYS A 280 1.09 21.43 22.89
C LYS A 280 -0.16 21.72 22.05
N LEU A 281 -1.16 20.85 22.14
CA LEU A 281 -2.47 21.00 21.50
C LEU A 281 -3.47 21.82 22.33
N HIS A 282 -3.05 22.42 23.45
CA HIS A 282 -3.91 23.16 24.39
C HIS A 282 -5.17 22.38 24.82
N HIS A 283 -5.06 21.05 24.94
CA HIS A 283 -6.19 20.14 25.22
C HIS A 283 -7.42 20.33 24.29
N ARG A 284 -7.20 20.76 23.03
CA ARG A 284 -8.26 20.84 22.01
C ARG A 284 -9.10 19.56 21.93
N TRP A 285 -10.40 19.74 21.69
CA TRP A 285 -11.31 18.63 21.47
C TRP A 285 -10.94 17.88 20.17
N ARG A 286 -10.95 16.54 20.22
CA ARG A 286 -10.60 15.64 19.12
C ARG A 286 -11.63 14.51 19.05
N GLU A 287 -11.96 14.05 17.85
CA GLU A 287 -12.98 13.02 17.67
C GLU A 287 -12.38 11.60 17.81
N GLN A 288 -12.99 10.76 18.66
CA GLN A 288 -12.61 9.36 18.80
C GLN A 288 -13.10 8.54 17.59
N LYS A 289 -12.25 8.49 16.57
CA LYS A 289 -12.39 7.55 15.45
C LYS A 289 -12.35 6.09 15.89
N LYS A 290 -13.14 5.24 15.22
CA LYS A 290 -13.03 3.78 15.17
C LYS A 290 -12.08 3.39 14.04
N ILE A 291 -11.02 2.67 14.36
CA ILE A 291 -9.94 2.35 13.43
C ILE A 291 -9.75 0.84 13.36
N LEU A 292 -9.85 0.28 12.15
CA LEU A 292 -9.42 -1.09 11.88
C LEU A 292 -7.93 -1.08 11.59
N VAL A 293 -7.18 -1.99 12.22
CA VAL A 293 -5.77 -2.24 11.92
C VAL A 293 -5.66 -3.72 11.56
N HIS A 294 -5.41 -3.99 10.27
CA HIS A 294 -5.32 -5.35 9.75
C HIS A 294 -3.91 -5.61 9.21
N VAL A 295 -3.16 -6.47 9.91
CA VAL A 295 -1.76 -6.77 9.61
C VAL A 295 -1.69 -8.02 8.73
N GLY A 296 -1.85 -7.81 7.42
CA GLY A 296 -2.06 -8.85 6.42
C GLY A 296 -0.85 -9.78 6.23
N PHE A 297 0.38 -9.30 6.44
CA PHE A 297 1.57 -10.15 6.28
C PHE A 297 1.75 -11.18 7.42
N LEU A 298 1.05 -11.02 8.56
CA LEU A 298 1.04 -11.96 9.69
C LEU A 298 -0.06 -13.02 9.61
N THR A 299 -0.89 -13.00 8.56
CA THR A 299 -1.96 -13.98 8.38
C THR A 299 -1.41 -15.34 7.93
N GLU A 300 -2.17 -16.41 8.21
CA GLU A 300 -1.84 -17.77 7.76
C GLU A 300 -1.93 -17.87 6.23
N GLU A 301 -2.87 -17.15 5.62
CA GLU A 301 -3.08 -17.05 4.19
C GLU A 301 -1.90 -16.40 3.44
N SER A 302 -1.10 -15.58 4.13
CA SER A 302 0.17 -15.03 3.65
C SER A 302 1.36 -15.97 3.88
N GLY A 303 1.12 -17.18 4.39
CA GLY A 303 2.11 -18.24 4.63
C GLY A 303 2.90 -18.11 5.93
N ASP A 304 2.54 -17.16 6.82
CA ASP A 304 3.19 -16.85 8.11
C ASP A 304 4.73 -16.89 8.07
N VAL A 305 5.31 -16.39 6.97
CA VAL A 305 6.74 -16.54 6.65
C VAL A 305 7.64 -15.81 7.66
N PHE A 306 7.08 -14.89 8.44
CA PHE A 306 7.81 -13.97 9.31
C PHE A 306 7.87 -14.42 10.77
N SER A 307 6.82 -15.03 11.34
CA SER A 307 6.82 -15.43 12.76
C SER A 307 7.96 -16.41 13.10
N PRO A 308 8.24 -17.47 12.31
CA PRO A 308 9.41 -18.34 12.53
C PRO A 308 10.76 -17.64 12.33
N LYS A 309 10.80 -16.56 11.54
CA LYS A 309 12.04 -15.79 11.28
C LYS A 309 12.37 -14.79 12.38
N VAL A 310 11.42 -14.41 13.25
CA VAL A 310 11.68 -13.56 14.43
C VAL A 310 12.80 -14.16 15.29
N LEU A 311 12.69 -15.45 15.59
CA LEU A 311 13.65 -16.21 16.41
C LEU A 311 15.00 -16.45 15.70
N LYS A 312 15.08 -16.23 14.38
CA LYS A 312 16.30 -16.36 13.57
C LYS A 312 16.89 -15.01 13.14
N GLY A 313 16.40 -13.91 13.72
CA GLY A 313 16.97 -12.57 13.50
C GLY A 313 16.60 -11.95 12.15
N GLY A 314 15.50 -12.41 11.54
CA GLY A 314 15.00 -11.94 10.24
C GLY A 314 14.55 -10.48 10.22
N PRO A 315 13.89 -10.03 9.14
CA PRO A 315 13.49 -8.63 8.98
C PRO A 315 12.43 -8.24 10.03
N LEU A 316 12.84 -7.46 11.04
CA LEU A 316 11.95 -6.99 12.11
C LEU A 316 11.39 -5.57 11.90
N GLY A 317 11.79 -4.87 10.83
CA GLY A 317 11.46 -3.46 10.60
C GLY A 317 9.95 -3.21 10.51
N GLU A 318 9.24 -4.03 9.75
CA GLU A 318 7.77 -3.95 9.59
C GLU A 318 7.05 -4.21 10.93
N MET A 319 7.51 -5.17 11.74
CA MET A 319 6.95 -5.42 13.08
C MET A 319 7.25 -4.28 14.08
N VAL A 320 8.40 -3.62 13.96
CA VAL A 320 8.70 -2.40 14.72
C VAL A 320 7.71 -1.29 14.37
N GLN A 321 7.52 -1.02 13.07
CA GLN A 321 6.59 0.00 12.59
C GLN A 321 5.15 -0.32 13.00
N TRP A 322 4.66 -1.56 12.83
CA TRP A 322 3.31 -1.94 13.24
C TRP A 322 3.07 -1.83 14.75
N ALA A 323 4.06 -2.18 15.59
CA ALA A 323 3.96 -2.00 17.03
C ALA A 323 3.81 -0.53 17.42
N ASP A 324 4.57 0.34 16.78
CA ASP A 324 4.58 1.77 17.07
C ASP A 324 3.33 2.46 16.51
N ILE A 325 2.81 2.05 15.34
CA ILE A 325 1.52 2.49 14.79
C ILE A 325 0.38 2.14 15.76
N LEU A 326 0.27 0.87 16.18
CA LEU A 326 -0.76 0.42 17.11
C LEU A 326 -0.73 1.21 18.42
N THR A 327 0.48 1.49 18.92
CA THR A 327 0.68 2.27 20.14
C THR A 327 0.28 3.73 19.94
N ALA A 328 0.73 4.39 18.87
CA ALA A 328 0.37 5.78 18.58
C ALA A 328 -1.14 5.97 18.45
N LEU A 329 -1.82 5.13 17.66
CA LEU A 329 -3.28 5.17 17.48
C LEU A 329 -4.04 4.98 18.81
N TYR A 330 -3.55 4.07 19.66
CA TYR A 330 -4.15 3.80 20.97
C TYR A 330 -3.90 4.93 21.97
N VAL A 331 -2.67 5.45 22.04
CA VAL A 331 -2.25 6.54 22.95
C VAL A 331 -2.96 7.85 22.60
N LEU A 332 -3.21 8.12 21.31
CA LEU A 332 -4.03 9.25 20.85
C LEU A 332 -5.51 9.15 21.25
N GLY A 333 -5.98 7.99 21.72
CA GLY A 333 -7.33 7.80 22.27
C GLY A 333 -8.35 7.17 21.33
N HIS A 334 -7.96 6.65 20.17
CA HIS A 334 -8.87 6.06 19.18
C HIS A 334 -9.37 4.66 19.59
N ASN A 335 -10.50 4.23 19.04
CA ASN A 335 -11.06 2.91 19.32
C ASN A 335 -10.58 1.90 18.28
N LEU A 336 -9.69 0.98 18.66
CA LEU A 336 -9.03 0.08 17.73
C LEU A 336 -9.78 -1.27 17.59
N ARG A 337 -9.76 -1.83 16.39
CA ARG A 337 -9.96 -3.27 16.14
C ARG A 337 -8.72 -3.79 15.45
N ILE A 338 -8.06 -4.78 16.06
CA ILE A 338 -6.84 -5.39 15.52
C ILE A 338 -7.23 -6.73 14.90
N SER A 339 -6.79 -6.98 13.68
CA SER A 339 -7.03 -8.23 12.94
C SER A 339 -5.70 -8.77 12.39
N ILE A 340 -5.48 -10.07 12.57
CA ILE A 340 -4.29 -10.79 12.10
C ILE A 340 -4.66 -12.09 11.36
N SER A 341 -5.92 -12.21 10.98
CA SER A 341 -6.48 -13.33 10.21
C SER A 341 -7.56 -12.81 9.26
N VAL A 342 -7.73 -13.47 8.10
CA VAL A 342 -8.78 -13.09 7.13
C VAL A 342 -10.18 -13.26 7.73
N LYS A 343 -10.38 -14.25 8.60
CA LYS A 343 -11.66 -14.49 9.28
C LYS A 343 -12.09 -13.32 10.18
N GLU A 344 -11.16 -12.74 10.95
CA GLU A 344 -11.44 -11.54 11.76
C GLU A 344 -11.69 -10.33 10.87
N LEU A 345 -10.89 -10.15 9.81
CA LEU A 345 -11.05 -9.08 8.83
C LEU A 345 -12.47 -9.10 8.24
N GLN A 346 -12.90 -10.26 7.75
CA GLN A 346 -14.25 -10.47 7.20
C GLN A 346 -15.33 -10.11 8.23
N GLY A 347 -15.22 -10.65 9.44
CA GLY A 347 -16.20 -10.43 10.52
C GLY A 347 -16.27 -8.98 11.02
N PHE A 348 -15.15 -8.25 11.01
CA PHE A 348 -15.11 -6.83 11.40
C PHE A 348 -15.64 -5.91 10.31
N LEU A 349 -15.35 -6.20 9.03
CA LEU A 349 -15.87 -5.43 7.89
C LEU A 349 -17.35 -5.72 7.62
N GLY A 350 -17.87 -6.87 8.07
CA GLY A 350 -19.22 -7.33 7.75
C GLY A 350 -19.39 -7.77 6.30
N VAL A 351 -18.33 -8.30 5.67
CA VAL A 351 -18.43 -8.78 4.28
C VAL A 351 -19.32 -10.03 4.20
N PRO A 352 -20.12 -10.18 3.13
CA PRO A 352 -20.87 -11.41 2.89
C PRO A 352 -19.91 -12.60 2.67
N PRO A 353 -20.32 -13.83 3.00
CA PRO A 353 -19.53 -15.03 2.68
C PRO A 353 -19.37 -15.15 1.17
N GLY A 354 -18.16 -15.39 0.66
CA GLY A 354 -17.94 -15.44 -0.79
C GLY A 354 -16.55 -15.07 -1.26
N ARG A 355 -16.45 -14.74 -2.55
CA ARG A 355 -15.25 -14.24 -3.23
C ARG A 355 -15.41 -12.79 -3.69
N GLY A 356 -16.20 -12.01 -2.93
CA GLY A 356 -16.45 -10.59 -3.19
C GLY A 356 -17.32 -10.31 -4.42
N SER A 357 -18.10 -11.28 -4.91
CA SER A 357 -18.97 -11.06 -6.09
C SER A 357 -20.10 -10.07 -5.80
N CYS A 358 -20.57 -9.99 -4.55
CA CYS A 358 -21.61 -9.08 -4.11
C CYS A 358 -21.04 -7.82 -3.43
N PRO A 359 -21.65 -6.63 -3.60
CA PRO A 359 -21.23 -5.41 -2.93
C PRO A 359 -21.69 -5.35 -1.46
N LEU A 360 -21.01 -4.54 -0.65
CA LEU A 360 -21.46 -4.16 0.69
C LEU A 360 -22.70 -3.24 0.61
N THR A 361 -23.73 -3.55 1.40
CA THR A 361 -25.02 -2.83 1.41
C THR A 361 -25.07 -1.64 2.39
N GLY A 362 -24.01 -1.38 3.14
CA GLY A 362 -23.94 -0.30 4.12
C GLY A 362 -22.56 0.37 4.18
N PRO A 363 -22.44 1.54 4.84
CA PRO A 363 -21.17 2.19 5.05
C PRO A 363 -20.24 1.33 5.91
N LEU A 364 -18.93 1.48 5.72
CA LEU A 364 -17.94 0.80 6.56
C LEU A 364 -18.15 1.14 8.06
N PRO A 365 -17.99 0.16 8.97
CA PRO A 365 -18.12 0.41 10.41
C PRO A 365 -16.91 1.14 11.04
N PHE A 366 -15.95 1.57 10.23
CA PHE A 366 -14.67 2.18 10.62
C PHE A 366 -14.46 3.51 9.90
N ASP A 367 -13.93 4.49 10.62
CA ASP A 367 -13.59 5.81 10.07
C ASP A 367 -12.25 5.79 9.31
N LEU A 368 -11.35 4.89 9.70
CA LEU A 368 -10.04 4.65 9.07
C LEU A 368 -9.69 3.16 9.11
N ILE A 369 -8.91 2.72 8.12
CA ILE A 369 -8.35 1.37 8.04
C ILE A 369 -6.85 1.48 7.77
N TYR A 370 -6.02 0.92 8.64
CA TYR A 370 -4.59 0.71 8.39
C TYR A 370 -4.34 -0.73 7.98
N THR A 371 -3.64 -0.95 6.86
CA THR A 371 -3.27 -2.29 6.40
C THR A 371 -1.98 -2.28 5.57
N ASP A 372 -1.53 -3.42 5.07
CA ASP A 372 -0.37 -3.59 4.17
C ASP A 372 -0.82 -4.16 2.81
N TYR A 373 0.12 -4.46 1.91
CA TYR A 373 -0.18 -5.07 0.60
C TYR A 373 -0.88 -6.43 0.67
N HIS A 374 -0.54 -7.26 1.65
CA HIS A 374 -1.17 -8.56 1.82
C HIS A 374 -2.62 -8.38 2.26
N GLY A 375 -2.86 -7.44 3.19
CA GLY A 375 -4.18 -7.06 3.65
C GLY A 375 -5.02 -6.41 2.57
N LEU A 376 -4.46 -5.52 1.74
CA LEU A 376 -5.12 -4.99 0.53
C LEU A 376 -5.55 -6.11 -0.41
N GLN A 377 -4.71 -7.12 -0.64
CA GLN A 377 -5.03 -8.25 -1.50
C GLN A 377 -6.13 -9.15 -0.91
N GLN A 378 -6.09 -9.40 0.40
CA GLN A 378 -7.13 -10.14 1.11
C GLN A 378 -8.45 -9.37 1.11
N MET A 379 -8.41 -8.05 1.30
CA MET A 379 -9.56 -7.16 1.15
C MET A 379 -10.12 -7.20 -0.28
N LYS A 380 -9.28 -7.09 -1.32
CA LYS A 380 -9.65 -7.17 -2.75
C LYS A 380 -10.35 -8.50 -3.09
N GLN A 381 -9.91 -9.60 -2.49
CA GLN A 381 -10.51 -10.93 -2.68
C GLN A 381 -11.89 -11.10 -2.03
N HIS A 382 -12.20 -10.39 -0.93
CA HIS A 382 -13.42 -10.64 -0.14
C HIS A 382 -14.44 -9.49 -0.19
N MET A 383 -14.00 -8.25 -0.33
CA MET A 383 -14.88 -7.09 -0.57
C MET A 383 -15.18 -6.90 -2.06
N GLY A 384 -14.32 -7.42 -2.95
CA GLY A 384 -14.48 -7.48 -4.40
C GLY A 384 -14.98 -6.19 -5.04
N LEU A 385 -16.23 -6.17 -5.50
CA LEU A 385 -16.84 -4.99 -6.13
C LEU A 385 -16.81 -3.73 -5.25
N SER A 386 -16.86 -3.88 -3.92
CA SER A 386 -16.91 -2.78 -2.96
C SER A 386 -15.59 -2.01 -2.84
N LEU A 387 -14.47 -2.58 -3.32
CA LEU A 387 -13.16 -1.93 -3.41
C LEU A 387 -12.86 -1.35 -4.79
N LYS A 388 -13.65 -1.71 -5.81
CA LYS A 388 -13.47 -1.16 -7.15
C LYS A 388 -14.15 0.19 -7.24
N LYS A 389 -13.39 1.24 -7.53
CA LYS A 389 -13.94 2.52 -7.97
C LYS A 389 -14.66 2.29 -9.30
N HIS A 390 -15.99 2.25 -9.28
CA HIS A 390 -16.80 2.13 -10.47
C HIS A 390 -17.07 3.53 -11.04
N ASN A 391 -16.50 3.84 -12.20
CA ASN A 391 -16.94 4.98 -13.01
C ASN A 391 -18.31 4.65 -13.63
N ARG A 392 -19.40 4.88 -12.89
CA ARG A 392 -20.77 4.84 -13.42
C ARG A 392 -21.22 6.25 -13.81
N THR A 393 -21.40 6.49 -15.11
CA THR A 393 -22.02 7.71 -15.63
C THR A 393 -23.53 7.65 -15.39
N ILE A 394 -24.02 8.25 -14.29
CA ILE A 394 -25.47 8.39 -14.06
C ILE A 394 -26.00 9.59 -14.86
N VAL A 395 -26.73 9.31 -15.93
CA VAL A 395 -27.43 10.35 -16.71
C VAL A 395 -28.72 10.75 -16.00
N PHE A 396 -28.68 11.89 -15.30
CA PHE A 396 -29.88 12.45 -14.66
C PHE A 396 -30.80 13.13 -15.68
N TYR A 397 -31.97 12.53 -15.93
CA TYR A 397 -33.07 13.20 -16.61
C TYR A 397 -33.95 13.94 -15.60
N ARG A 398 -33.91 15.28 -15.61
CA ARG A 398 -34.80 16.10 -14.78
C ARG A 398 -36.21 16.10 -15.35
N THR A 399 -37.12 15.34 -14.75
CA THR A 399 -38.56 15.48 -15.01
C THR A 399 -39.04 16.85 -14.51
N ARG A 400 -39.35 17.75 -15.45
CA ARG A 400 -40.03 19.02 -15.13
C ARG A 400 -41.53 18.75 -15.16
N SER A 401 -42.17 18.67 -14.01
CA SER A 401 -43.63 18.51 -13.91
C SER A 401 -44.33 19.82 -14.25
N THR A 402 -44.63 20.06 -15.52
CA THR A 402 -45.59 21.06 -16.00
C THR A 402 -46.11 20.66 -17.37
N PHE A 403 -47.41 20.82 -17.59
CA PHE A 403 -48.15 20.16 -18.68
C PHE A 403 -48.21 21.01 -19.95
N SER A 404 -47.04 21.32 -20.52
CA SER A 404 -46.87 21.97 -21.82
C SER A 404 -45.40 21.89 -22.26
N ASP A 405 -45.17 21.55 -23.54
CA ASP A 405 -43.88 21.29 -24.23
C ASP A 405 -43.52 19.80 -24.44
N TRP A 406 -44.23 19.15 -25.36
CA TRP A 406 -43.69 17.99 -26.08
C TRP A 406 -42.73 18.46 -27.19
N PHE A 407 -41.70 17.64 -27.48
CA PHE A 407 -40.63 17.87 -28.48
C PHE A 407 -39.47 18.82 -28.11
N SER A 408 -38.68 18.44 -27.08
CA SER A 408 -37.20 18.59 -27.16
C SER A 408 -36.47 17.70 -26.13
N PHE A 409 -36.02 16.53 -26.57
CA PHE A 409 -34.96 15.80 -25.86
C PHE A 409 -33.60 16.46 -26.18
N LYS A 410 -33.14 17.36 -25.32
CA LYS A 410 -31.73 17.80 -25.31
C LYS A 410 -31.01 17.18 -24.11
N PRO A 411 -29.87 16.49 -24.30
CA PRO A 411 -29.07 16.02 -23.18
C PRO A 411 -28.47 17.21 -22.44
N VAL A 412 -28.82 17.37 -21.16
CA VAL A 412 -28.19 18.36 -20.28
C VAL A 412 -26.92 17.73 -19.73
N SER A 413 -25.77 18.13 -20.30
CA SER A 413 -24.40 17.84 -19.85
C SER A 413 -24.09 16.38 -19.49
N VAL A 414 -23.39 15.66 -20.38
CA VAL A 414 -22.65 14.45 -19.98
C VAL A 414 -21.45 14.89 -19.13
N ILE A 415 -21.63 14.89 -17.82
CA ILE A 415 -20.56 15.15 -16.87
C ILE A 415 -19.67 13.89 -16.80
N HIS A 416 -18.52 13.94 -17.47
CA HIS A 416 -17.44 12.96 -17.35
C HIS A 416 -16.56 13.28 -16.14
N ASP A 417 -17.17 13.38 -14.95
CA ASP A 417 -16.40 13.61 -13.73
C ASP A 417 -16.21 12.28 -12.96
N ASN A 418 -14.99 12.08 -12.46
CA ASN A 418 -14.49 10.91 -11.75
C ASN A 418 -15.08 10.74 -10.32
N TYR A 419 -16.33 11.18 -10.09
CA TYR A 419 -17.00 11.21 -8.80
C TYR A 419 -17.73 9.91 -8.47
N CYS A 420 -17.55 9.42 -7.24
CA CYS A 420 -18.36 8.36 -6.67
C CYS A 420 -19.81 8.84 -6.54
N CYS A 421 -20.67 8.36 -7.44
CA CYS A 421 -22.07 8.73 -7.50
C CYS A 421 -22.86 8.22 -6.28
N TYR A 422 -23.36 9.15 -5.46
CA TYR A 422 -24.73 9.27 -4.90
C TYR A 422 -25.56 8.03 -4.46
N SER A 423 -24.98 6.83 -4.36
CA SER A 423 -25.50 5.73 -3.56
C SER A 423 -24.75 5.68 -2.23
N ALA A 424 -25.39 5.18 -1.17
CA ALA A 424 -24.85 5.22 0.20
C ALA A 424 -23.65 4.26 0.44
N VAL A 425 -23.06 3.70 -0.63
CA VAL A 425 -21.79 2.97 -0.58
C VAL A 425 -20.66 3.99 -0.61
N SER A 426 -20.29 4.50 0.57
CA SER A 426 -19.08 5.31 0.75
C SER A 426 -17.90 4.62 0.07
N CYS A 427 -17.06 5.38 -0.64
CA CYS A 427 -15.91 4.82 -1.36
C CYS A 427 -14.93 4.19 -0.36
N THR A 428 -15.05 2.89 -0.12
CA THR A 428 -14.34 2.17 0.95
C THR A 428 -12.83 2.42 0.94
N VAL A 429 -12.30 2.60 -0.28
CA VAL A 429 -10.91 2.91 -0.63
C VAL A 429 -10.36 4.15 0.08
N CYS A 430 -11.13 5.23 0.26
CA CYS A 430 -10.63 6.51 0.81
C CYS A 430 -10.25 6.43 2.30
N HIS A 431 -10.86 5.49 3.03
CA HIS A 431 -10.59 5.24 4.44
C HIS A 431 -9.26 4.49 4.67
N ILE A 432 -8.69 3.90 3.62
CA ILE A 432 -7.52 3.02 3.71
C ILE A 432 -6.23 3.84 3.81
N ARG A 433 -5.29 3.36 4.63
CA ARG A 433 -3.90 3.78 4.75
C ARG A 433 -3.03 2.54 4.65
N VAL A 434 -2.03 2.57 3.76
CA VAL A 434 -1.30 1.38 3.31
C VAL A 434 0.15 1.48 3.75
N ILE A 435 0.55 0.67 4.72
CA ILE A 435 1.94 0.60 5.18
C ILE A 435 2.77 -0.07 4.08
N ASP A 436 3.70 0.70 3.52
CA ASP A 436 4.55 0.34 2.40
C ASP A 436 5.96 0.87 2.69
N THR A 437 6.83 0.00 3.23
CA THR A 437 8.18 0.31 3.68
C THR A 437 8.98 1.16 2.68
N PHE A 438 8.92 0.83 1.38
CA PHE A 438 9.78 1.41 0.34
C PHE A 438 9.07 2.46 -0.54
N GLY A 439 7.74 2.53 -0.47
CA GLY A 439 6.93 3.51 -1.18
C GLY A 439 6.57 3.11 -2.61
N THR A 440 5.58 3.84 -3.13
CA THR A 440 4.91 3.59 -4.40
C THR A 440 4.78 4.88 -5.19
N GLU A 441 5.39 4.92 -6.37
CA GLU A 441 5.30 6.07 -7.26
C GLU A 441 4.02 6.01 -8.13
N PRO A 442 3.42 7.16 -8.47
CA PRO A 442 2.19 7.24 -9.27
C PRO A 442 2.22 6.43 -10.57
N ALA A 443 3.36 6.41 -11.26
CA ALA A 443 3.58 5.68 -12.50
C ALA A 443 3.43 4.14 -12.37
N TYR A 444 3.57 3.58 -11.16
CA TYR A 444 3.37 2.16 -10.85
C TYR A 444 2.04 1.89 -10.12
N ASN A 445 1.44 2.92 -9.51
CA ASN A 445 0.13 2.84 -8.85
C ASN A 445 -1.03 2.78 -9.86
N HIS A 446 -0.95 3.57 -10.93
CA HIS A 446 -2.02 3.67 -11.92
C HIS A 446 -1.97 2.52 -12.93
N GLU A 447 -2.90 1.57 -12.85
CA GLU A 447 -2.90 0.29 -13.58
C GLU A 447 -2.81 0.44 -15.11
N GLU A 448 -3.68 1.23 -15.72
CA GLU A 448 -3.70 1.44 -17.18
C GLU A 448 -2.42 2.13 -17.68
N TYR A 449 -2.05 3.26 -17.08
CA TYR A 449 -0.83 3.99 -17.39
C TYR A 449 0.42 3.13 -17.26
N ALA A 450 0.53 2.39 -16.14
CA ALA A 450 1.66 1.52 -15.86
C ALA A 450 1.79 0.38 -16.88
N THR A 451 0.66 -0.22 -17.26
CA THR A 451 0.60 -1.27 -18.28
C THR A 451 1.00 -0.74 -19.65
N LEU A 452 0.49 0.44 -20.04
CA LEU A 452 0.75 1.08 -21.33
C LEU A 452 2.23 1.50 -21.49
N HIS A 453 2.84 2.02 -20.42
CA HIS A 453 4.22 2.54 -20.44
C HIS A 453 5.27 1.53 -19.94
N GLY A 454 4.87 0.30 -19.61
CA GLY A 454 5.78 -0.79 -19.24
C GLY A 454 6.35 -0.72 -17.82
N TYR A 455 5.72 0.02 -16.90
CA TYR A 455 6.08 0.09 -15.48
C TYR A 455 5.71 -1.20 -14.74
N ARG A 456 6.50 -2.25 -14.95
CA ARG A 456 6.26 -3.59 -14.38
C ARG A 456 6.55 -3.62 -12.88
N THR A 457 5.55 -3.99 -12.10
CA THR A 457 5.65 -4.22 -10.65
C THR A 457 4.89 -5.48 -10.21
N ASN A 458 5.33 -6.07 -9.10
CA ASN A 458 4.64 -7.17 -8.40
C ASN A 458 3.66 -6.66 -7.33
N TRP A 459 3.66 -5.36 -7.03
CA TRP A 459 2.98 -4.78 -5.85
C TRP A 459 2.01 -3.63 -6.17
N GLY A 460 2.22 -2.87 -7.26
CA GLY A 460 1.39 -1.71 -7.61
C GLY A 460 0.02 -2.03 -8.23
N TYR A 461 -0.45 -1.16 -9.13
CA TYR A 461 -1.75 -1.24 -9.81
C TYR A 461 -2.99 -1.18 -8.90
N TRP A 462 -2.97 -0.33 -7.88
CA TRP A 462 -4.10 -0.17 -6.95
C TRP A 462 -4.99 1.05 -7.21
N ASN A 463 -4.53 2.01 -8.03
CA ASN A 463 -5.25 3.25 -8.35
C ASN A 463 -5.67 4.04 -7.10
N LEU A 464 -4.86 4.02 -6.03
CA LEU A 464 -5.09 4.80 -4.79
C LEU A 464 -4.63 6.25 -4.97
N ASN A 465 -5.05 7.16 -4.09
CA ASN A 465 -4.32 8.42 -3.95
C ASN A 465 -2.95 8.09 -3.36
N SER A 466 -1.85 8.48 -4.03
CA SER A 466 -0.49 8.05 -3.64
C SER A 466 -0.09 8.43 -2.21
N ARG A 467 -0.71 9.48 -1.63
CA ARG A 467 -0.52 9.84 -0.21
C ARG A 467 -1.12 8.84 0.78
N GLN A 468 -1.95 7.89 0.35
CA GLN A 468 -2.47 6.81 1.19
C GLN A 468 -1.40 5.76 1.53
N TYR A 469 -0.35 5.64 0.71
CA TYR A 469 0.82 4.83 1.05
C TYR A 469 1.64 5.50 2.15
N MET A 470 2.24 4.69 3.02
CA MET A 470 2.83 5.11 4.28
C MET A 470 4.20 4.47 4.50
N THR A 471 5.26 5.26 4.35
CA THR A 471 6.65 4.77 4.27
C THR A 471 7.37 4.68 5.60
N MET A 472 8.42 3.86 5.64
CA MET A 472 9.33 3.70 6.79
C MET A 472 10.27 4.91 6.97
N PHE A 473 10.64 5.55 5.86
CA PHE A 473 11.49 6.74 5.82
C PHE A 473 10.92 7.77 4.82
N PRO A 474 11.20 9.07 4.97
CA PRO A 474 10.68 10.12 4.11
C PRO A 474 11.42 10.22 2.76
N HIS A 475 11.58 9.10 2.06
CA HIS A 475 12.30 8.99 0.78
C HIS A 475 11.40 9.11 -0.47
N THR A 476 10.07 9.04 -0.31
CA THR A 476 9.11 9.10 -1.43
C THR A 476 8.03 10.14 -1.10
N PRO A 477 8.18 11.41 -1.51
CA PRO A 477 7.25 12.50 -1.16
C PRO A 477 5.87 12.38 -1.84
N ASP A 478 5.73 11.51 -2.83
CA ASP A 478 4.43 11.08 -3.37
C ASP A 478 3.58 10.32 -2.35
N ASN A 479 4.20 9.81 -1.28
CA ASN A 479 3.58 9.06 -0.21
C ASN A 479 3.64 9.81 1.14
N SER A 480 2.85 9.36 2.11
CA SER A 480 2.96 9.85 3.48
C SER A 480 4.13 9.19 4.20
N PHE A 481 4.93 9.96 4.93
CA PHE A 481 5.93 9.38 5.83
C PHE A 481 5.25 8.91 7.12
N MET A 482 5.28 7.61 7.43
CA MET A 482 4.74 7.07 8.70
C MET A 482 5.85 6.92 9.76
N GLY A 483 6.96 6.29 9.39
CA GLY A 483 8.09 6.07 10.29
C GLY A 483 7.82 5.07 11.41
N PHE A 484 8.62 5.17 12.46
CA PHE A 484 8.63 4.33 13.67
C PHE A 484 9.31 5.12 14.80
N VAL A 485 9.48 4.53 15.99
CA VAL A 485 10.16 5.14 17.14
C VAL A 485 11.51 4.47 17.42
N SER A 486 12.51 5.23 17.83
CA SER A 486 13.70 4.69 18.53
C SER A 486 13.64 5.08 20.00
N GLU A 487 14.28 4.26 20.85
CA GLU A 487 14.28 4.51 22.30
C GLU A 487 15.05 5.79 22.65
N GLU A 488 14.40 6.69 23.38
CA GLU A 488 14.97 7.97 23.78
C GLU A 488 15.83 7.81 25.04
N LEU A 489 17.07 8.31 25.01
CA LEU A 489 17.90 8.45 26.19
C LEU A 489 17.60 9.78 26.89
N ASN A 490 17.35 9.75 28.21
CA ASN A 490 17.25 10.97 29.01
C ASN A 490 18.62 11.66 29.18
N GLU A 491 18.67 12.92 29.61
CA GLU A 491 19.91 13.70 29.73
C GLU A 491 20.99 13.02 30.59
N THR A 492 20.59 12.41 31.71
CA THR A 492 21.52 11.67 32.59
C THR A 492 22.04 10.41 31.91
N GLU A 493 21.20 9.69 31.16
CA GLU A 493 21.61 8.54 30.37
C GLU A 493 22.53 8.93 29.21
N ARG A 494 22.26 10.03 28.50
CA ARG A 494 23.14 10.54 27.44
C ARG A 494 24.55 10.79 27.97
N HIS A 495 24.67 11.50 29.10
CA HIS A 495 25.96 11.73 29.73
C HIS A 495 26.65 10.45 30.21
N ARG A 496 25.91 9.50 30.80
CA ARG A 496 26.46 8.18 31.19
C ARG A 496 26.92 7.36 29.98
N VAL A 497 26.16 7.38 28.89
CA VAL A 497 26.53 6.69 27.64
C VAL A 497 27.79 7.32 27.06
N GLN A 498 27.86 8.65 26.94
CA GLN A 498 29.08 9.35 26.51
C GLN A 498 30.29 8.96 27.38
N GLN A 499 30.16 8.92 28.71
CA GLN A 499 31.26 8.56 29.62
C GLN A 499 31.67 7.08 29.56
N SER A 500 30.79 6.17 29.11
CA SER A 500 31.03 4.72 29.11
C SER A 500 31.38 4.12 27.73
N LYS A 501 31.53 4.95 26.70
CA LYS A 501 31.97 4.53 25.37
C LYS A 501 33.39 3.94 25.39
N VAL A 502 33.57 2.85 24.66
CA VAL A 502 34.85 2.16 24.47
C VAL A 502 35.39 2.50 23.08
N ASN A 503 36.62 3.01 23.01
CA ASN A 503 37.14 3.68 21.80
C ASN A 503 37.33 2.74 20.60
N ASN A 504 37.57 1.46 20.87
CA ASN A 504 38.02 0.47 19.91
C ASN A 504 37.01 -0.69 19.75
N VAL A 505 35.70 -0.44 19.88
CA VAL A 505 34.66 -1.46 19.65
C VAL A 505 33.78 -1.06 18.47
N ALA A 506 33.70 -1.95 17.48
CA ALA A 506 32.82 -1.87 16.32
C ALA A 506 31.77 -2.98 16.35
N VAL A 507 30.51 -2.64 16.08
CA VAL A 507 29.40 -3.60 15.97
C VAL A 507 28.90 -3.65 14.54
N VAL A 508 28.82 -4.85 13.97
CA VAL A 508 28.43 -5.09 12.57
C VAL A 508 26.91 -5.17 12.43
N TYR A 509 26.37 -4.45 11.45
CA TYR A 509 24.99 -4.59 11.00
C TYR A 509 24.85 -5.70 9.96
N GLY A 510 24.72 -6.95 10.43
CA GLY A 510 24.45 -8.11 9.58
C GLY A 510 24.14 -9.35 10.43
N LYS A 511 22.87 -9.73 10.52
CA LYS A 511 22.39 -10.82 11.41
C LYS A 511 22.45 -12.22 10.79
N GLU A 512 22.66 -12.33 9.48
CA GLU A 512 22.79 -13.59 8.76
C GLU A 512 24.21 -13.75 8.20
N ALA A 513 24.79 -14.96 8.26
CA ALA A 513 26.15 -15.23 7.77
C ALA A 513 26.32 -14.95 6.26
N SER A 514 25.23 -15.06 5.48
CA SER A 514 25.16 -14.66 4.06
C SER A 514 25.63 -13.21 3.82
N MET A 515 25.35 -12.30 4.75
CA MET A 515 25.69 -10.87 4.65
C MET A 515 27.19 -10.59 4.81
N TRP A 516 27.94 -11.52 5.42
CA TRP A 516 29.37 -11.39 5.73
C TRP A 516 30.28 -11.85 4.58
N LYS A 517 29.74 -12.53 3.57
CA LYS A 517 30.52 -13.08 2.45
C LYS A 517 31.13 -11.96 1.60
N GLY A 518 32.44 -12.04 1.34
CA GLY A 518 33.16 -11.06 0.54
C GLY A 518 33.44 -9.74 1.26
N LYS A 519 33.29 -9.70 2.59
CA LYS A 519 33.51 -8.51 3.44
C LYS A 519 34.87 -8.52 4.15
N GLU A 520 35.65 -9.59 3.98
CA GLU A 520 36.87 -9.89 4.74
C GLU A 520 37.93 -8.80 4.58
N LYS A 521 38.08 -8.22 3.37
CA LYS A 521 39.11 -7.21 3.06
C LYS A 521 39.02 -5.97 3.95
N PHE A 522 37.84 -5.34 4.03
CA PHE A 522 37.68 -4.14 4.85
C PHE A 522 37.51 -4.47 6.34
N LEU A 523 36.99 -5.66 6.68
CA LEU A 523 36.97 -6.14 8.06
C LEU A 523 38.38 -6.36 8.62
N GLN A 524 39.33 -6.85 7.83
CA GLN A 524 40.74 -6.93 8.21
C GLN A 524 41.37 -5.56 8.44
N ILE A 525 41.02 -4.54 7.63
CA ILE A 525 41.48 -3.16 7.85
C ILE A 525 40.90 -2.63 9.17
N LEU A 526 39.59 -2.77 9.38
CA LEU A 526 38.91 -2.35 10.60
C LEU A 526 39.48 -3.04 11.85
N HIS A 527 39.80 -4.33 11.77
CA HIS A 527 40.32 -5.11 12.89
C HIS A 527 41.68 -4.60 13.42
N ARG A 528 42.48 -3.91 12.58
CA ARG A 528 43.74 -3.25 13.02
C ARG A 528 43.50 -2.11 14.02
N TYR A 529 42.29 -1.56 14.06
CA TYR A 529 41.92 -0.39 14.86
C TYR A 529 40.86 -0.70 15.94
N MET A 530 39.99 -1.68 15.70
CA MET A 530 38.86 -2.01 16.57
C MET A 530 38.62 -3.52 16.72
N GLU A 531 38.11 -3.92 17.88
CA GLU A 531 37.47 -5.22 18.07
C GLU A 531 36.16 -5.25 17.27
N VAL A 532 35.96 -6.31 16.46
CA VAL A 532 34.78 -6.46 15.61
C VAL A 532 33.78 -7.40 16.27
N HIS A 533 32.58 -6.90 16.55
CA HIS A 533 31.49 -7.63 17.21
C HIS A 533 30.37 -7.91 16.20
N GLY A 534 29.81 -9.12 16.25
CA GLY A 534 28.67 -9.55 15.43
C GLY A 534 27.49 -10.00 16.26
N THR A 535 26.28 -9.94 15.69
CA THR A 535 25.05 -10.52 16.29
C THR A 535 24.39 -11.49 15.30
N VAL A 536 25.18 -12.48 14.87
CA VAL A 536 24.84 -13.39 13.77
C VAL A 536 24.15 -14.63 14.33
N TYR A 537 23.00 -14.98 13.75
CA TYR A 537 22.31 -16.23 14.07
C TYR A 537 23.15 -17.46 13.69
N TYR A 538 23.15 -18.45 14.57
CA TYR A 538 23.68 -19.79 14.30
C TYR A 538 22.86 -20.84 15.05
N GLU A 539 22.75 -22.02 14.46
CA GLU A 539 22.20 -23.18 15.16
C GLU A 539 23.35 -23.82 15.97
N THR A 540 23.07 -24.30 17.18
CA THR A 540 24.08 -24.69 18.19
C THR A 540 25.08 -25.77 17.75
N GLN A 541 24.83 -26.44 16.62
CA GLN A 541 25.67 -27.50 16.05
C GLN A 541 26.57 -27.04 14.90
N ARG A 542 26.48 -25.78 14.43
CA ARG A 542 27.31 -25.24 13.34
C ARG A 542 27.78 -23.82 13.67
N PRO A 543 29.10 -23.56 13.81
CA PRO A 543 29.58 -22.19 13.97
C PRO A 543 29.26 -21.38 12.69
N PRO A 544 28.90 -20.09 12.81
CA PRO A 544 28.56 -19.27 11.66
C PRO A 544 29.78 -18.97 10.78
N GLU A 545 29.56 -18.84 9.47
CA GLU A 545 30.58 -18.39 8.51
C GLU A 545 30.90 -16.90 8.72
N VAL A 546 31.72 -16.60 9.74
CA VAL A 546 32.27 -15.26 10.02
C VAL A 546 33.79 -15.35 10.23
N PRO A 547 34.56 -14.27 9.98
CA PRO A 547 36.01 -14.28 10.23
C PRO A 547 36.35 -14.57 11.69
N ALA A 548 37.40 -15.37 11.92
CA ALA A 548 37.74 -15.89 13.26
C ALA A 548 38.06 -14.83 14.33
N PHE A 549 38.40 -13.59 13.93
CA PHE A 549 38.62 -12.46 14.83
C PHE A 549 37.32 -11.76 15.30
N VAL A 550 36.16 -12.16 14.76
CA VAL A 550 34.86 -11.56 15.10
C VAL A 550 34.32 -12.16 16.39
N LYS A 551 34.09 -11.31 17.39
CA LYS A 551 33.37 -11.68 18.62
C LYS A 551 31.87 -11.75 18.32
N ASN A 552 31.37 -12.92 17.92
CA ASN A 552 29.94 -13.12 17.71
C ASN A 552 29.20 -13.34 19.03
N HIS A 553 28.11 -12.59 19.25
CA HIS A 553 27.26 -12.67 20.46
C HIS A 553 25.99 -13.49 20.23
N GLY A 554 25.79 -14.03 19.02
CA GLY A 554 24.51 -14.64 18.64
C GLY A 554 23.41 -13.58 18.47
N LEU A 555 22.15 -14.00 18.51
CA LEU A 555 21.03 -13.05 18.53
C LEU A 555 20.80 -12.53 19.94
N LEU A 556 21.10 -11.25 20.14
CA LEU A 556 20.88 -10.56 21.41
C LEU A 556 19.42 -10.10 21.57
N PRO A 557 18.82 -10.27 22.76
CA PRO A 557 17.64 -9.51 23.17
C PRO A 557 17.89 -8.00 23.07
N GLN A 558 16.82 -7.21 22.85
CA GLN A 558 16.94 -5.77 22.58
C GLN A 558 17.71 -4.99 23.66
N GLN A 559 17.54 -5.35 24.93
CA GLN A 559 18.22 -4.70 26.06
C GLN A 559 19.73 -4.96 26.04
N GLU A 560 20.15 -6.18 25.69
CA GLU A 560 21.56 -6.55 25.56
C GLU A 560 22.20 -5.93 24.32
N LEU A 561 21.47 -5.88 23.20
CA LEU A 561 21.89 -5.16 22.00
C LEU A 561 22.13 -3.67 22.30
N GLN A 562 21.24 -3.02 23.05
CA GLN A 562 21.44 -1.63 23.48
C GLN A 562 22.65 -1.49 24.42
N GLN A 563 22.87 -2.41 25.37
CA GLN A 563 24.07 -2.37 26.21
C GLN A 563 25.37 -2.50 25.40
N LEU A 564 25.37 -3.31 24.34
CA LEU A 564 26.47 -3.43 23.39
C LEU A 564 26.66 -2.13 22.59
N LEU A 565 25.59 -1.55 22.05
CA LEU A 565 25.63 -0.27 21.32
C LEU A 565 26.09 0.90 22.21
N ARG A 566 25.64 0.98 23.47
CA ARG A 566 26.07 2.01 24.43
C ARG A 566 27.57 1.98 24.69
N LYS A 567 28.22 0.80 24.59
CA LYS A 567 29.68 0.64 24.68
C LYS A 567 30.40 0.89 23.36
N ALA A 568 29.83 0.52 22.22
CA ALA A 568 30.50 0.58 20.91
C ALA A 568 30.75 2.02 20.42
N LYS A 569 31.91 2.29 19.81
CA LYS A 569 32.17 3.57 19.12
C LYS A 569 31.55 3.58 17.72
N LEU A 570 31.62 2.44 17.03
CA LEU A 570 31.27 2.30 15.63
C LEU A 570 30.13 1.28 15.45
N PHE A 571 29.16 1.63 14.60
CA PHE A 571 28.22 0.69 14.00
C PHE A 571 28.51 0.65 12.49
N ILE A 572 28.77 -0.52 11.92
CA ILE A 572 29.20 -0.65 10.52
C ILE A 572 28.19 -1.43 9.67
N GLY A 573 27.72 -0.79 8.60
CA GLY A 573 26.84 -1.37 7.59
C GLY A 573 27.59 -2.14 6.50
N PHE A 574 27.02 -3.23 5.99
CA PHE A 574 27.62 -4.04 4.91
C PHE A 574 27.04 -3.80 3.51
N GLY A 575 26.07 -2.89 3.39
CA GLY A 575 25.29 -2.61 2.18
C GLY A 575 23.92 -3.29 2.16
N PHE A 576 23.67 -4.23 3.07
CA PHE A 576 22.37 -4.87 3.27
C PHE A 576 22.18 -5.17 4.77
N PRO A 577 20.95 -5.10 5.33
CA PRO A 577 19.71 -4.67 4.69
C PRO A 577 19.65 -3.16 4.43
N TYR A 578 18.87 -2.76 3.42
CA TYR A 578 18.61 -1.36 3.09
C TYR A 578 17.63 -0.73 4.08
N GLU A 579 17.85 0.54 4.43
CA GLU A 579 16.85 1.41 5.11
C GLU A 579 16.12 0.71 6.27
N GLY A 580 16.88 0.05 7.15
CA GLY A 580 16.36 -0.58 8.37
C GLY A 580 16.48 0.32 9.60
N PRO A 581 15.81 -0.01 10.73
CA PRO A 581 15.80 0.83 11.92
C PRO A 581 17.11 0.84 12.72
N ALA A 582 17.94 -0.21 12.60
CA ALA A 582 19.09 -0.42 13.49
C ALA A 582 20.17 0.67 13.45
N PRO A 583 20.49 1.32 12.30
CA PRO A 583 21.38 2.48 12.28
C PRO A 583 20.87 3.65 13.12
N LEU A 584 19.57 3.94 13.13
CA LEU A 584 19.01 4.98 14.01
C LEU A 584 19.11 4.57 15.49
N GLU A 585 18.84 3.30 15.83
CA GLU A 585 19.04 2.81 17.20
C GLU A 585 20.51 2.93 17.65
N ALA A 586 21.48 2.72 16.75
CA ALA A 586 22.90 2.87 17.04
C ALA A 586 23.32 4.34 17.24
N ILE A 587 22.85 5.25 16.37
CA ILE A 587 23.12 6.69 16.48
C ILE A 587 22.47 7.28 17.74
N ALA A 588 21.25 6.83 18.08
CA ALA A 588 20.54 7.17 19.31
C ALA A 588 21.24 6.67 20.59
N ASN A 589 22.14 5.69 20.47
CA ASN A 589 23.03 5.24 21.55
C ASN A 589 24.47 5.78 21.40
N GLY A 590 24.72 6.78 20.54
CA GLY A 590 26.01 7.47 20.40
C GLY A 590 27.09 6.70 19.63
N CYS A 591 26.70 5.78 18.75
CA CYS A 591 27.63 5.22 17.76
C CYS A 591 27.76 6.15 16.55
N ILE A 592 28.94 6.20 15.94
CA ILE A 592 29.08 6.64 14.54
C ILE A 592 28.60 5.49 13.65
N TYR A 593 27.75 5.77 12.66
CA TYR A 593 27.35 4.81 11.64
C TYR A 593 28.21 4.97 10.39
N LEU A 594 29.01 3.96 10.08
CA LEU A 594 29.78 3.88 8.83
C LEU A 594 29.01 2.99 7.85
N GLN A 595 28.76 3.49 6.65
CA GLN A 595 27.98 2.79 5.62
C GLN A 595 28.64 2.87 4.23
N PRO A 596 28.40 1.89 3.35
CA PRO A 596 28.90 1.94 1.99
C PRO A 596 28.12 2.96 1.15
N ARG A 597 28.86 3.65 0.26
CA ARG A 597 28.34 4.35 -0.92
C ARG A 597 28.06 3.32 -2.02
N PHE A 598 27.00 3.53 -2.80
CA PHE A 598 26.71 2.75 -4.00
C PHE A 598 26.96 3.61 -5.25
N HIS A 599 27.82 3.13 -6.12
CA HIS A 599 28.08 3.75 -7.42
C HIS A 599 28.19 2.65 -8.51
N PRO A 600 27.23 2.56 -9.45
CA PRO A 600 26.00 3.37 -9.52
C PRO A 600 25.07 3.13 -8.31
N PRO A 601 24.15 4.07 -8.03
CA PRO A 601 23.06 3.86 -7.06
C PRO A 601 22.25 2.59 -7.37
N HIS A 602 21.71 1.95 -6.34
CA HIS A 602 20.88 0.75 -6.52
C HIS A 602 19.41 1.12 -6.76
N SER A 603 18.76 0.47 -7.73
CA SER A 603 17.35 0.70 -8.07
C SER A 603 16.68 -0.58 -8.59
N SER A 604 15.37 -0.50 -8.87
CA SER A 604 14.58 -1.61 -9.43
C SER A 604 15.06 -2.09 -10.81
N LEU A 605 15.86 -1.27 -11.51
CA LEU A 605 16.45 -1.56 -12.82
C LEU A 605 17.73 -2.42 -12.73
N ASN A 606 18.58 -2.17 -11.73
CA ASN A 606 19.94 -2.73 -11.68
C ASN A 606 20.19 -3.71 -10.52
N HIS A 607 19.35 -3.77 -9.49
CA HIS A 607 19.60 -4.56 -8.29
C HIS A 607 18.44 -5.51 -7.94
N GLU A 608 18.74 -6.79 -7.71
CA GLU A 608 17.75 -7.86 -7.55
C GLU A 608 16.72 -7.60 -6.42
N PHE A 609 17.16 -7.14 -5.25
CA PHE A 609 16.26 -6.80 -4.12
C PHE A 609 15.19 -5.76 -4.47
N PHE A 610 15.48 -4.82 -5.36
CA PHE A 610 14.54 -3.76 -5.74
C PHE A 610 13.68 -4.15 -6.96
N ARG A 611 14.03 -5.24 -7.67
CA ARG A 611 13.32 -5.69 -8.88
C ARG A 611 11.84 -5.94 -8.59
N GLY A 612 10.97 -5.29 -9.37
CA GLY A 612 9.51 -5.42 -9.25
C GLY A 612 8.88 -4.62 -8.10
N LYS A 613 9.64 -3.87 -7.29
CA LYS A 613 9.07 -2.85 -6.39
C LYS A 613 8.44 -1.70 -7.21
N PRO A 614 7.37 -1.05 -6.71
CA PRO A 614 6.58 -0.07 -7.47
C PRO A 614 7.21 1.35 -7.45
N THR A 615 8.52 1.44 -7.73
CA THR A 615 9.29 2.67 -7.65
C THR A 615 10.55 2.60 -8.54
N SER A 616 10.87 3.72 -9.18
CA SER A 616 12.13 3.97 -9.90
C SER A 616 13.21 4.59 -9.00
N ARG A 617 12.91 4.91 -7.74
CA ARG A 617 13.83 5.54 -6.79
C ARG A 617 15.18 4.84 -6.71
N GLU A 618 16.22 5.65 -6.75
CA GLU A 618 17.60 5.23 -6.61
C GLU A 618 18.10 5.38 -5.17
N VAL A 619 18.97 4.47 -4.76
CA VAL A 619 19.50 4.34 -3.40
C VAL A 619 21.02 4.52 -3.45
N SER A 620 21.53 5.66 -2.98
CA SER A 620 22.95 6.08 -3.05
C SER A 620 23.86 5.47 -2.00
N SER A 621 23.29 4.96 -0.91
CA SER A 621 24.00 4.38 0.24
C SER A 621 23.09 3.40 0.97
N GLN A 622 23.61 2.61 1.92
CA GLN A 622 22.79 1.61 2.63
C GLN A 622 21.55 2.23 3.32
N HIS A 623 21.64 3.48 3.76
CA HIS A 623 20.58 4.19 4.46
C HIS A 623 20.58 5.69 4.06
N PRO A 624 19.99 6.07 2.91
CA PRO A 624 20.03 7.44 2.38
C PRO A 624 19.47 8.49 3.34
N TYR A 625 18.46 8.16 4.16
CA TYR A 625 17.97 9.08 5.19
C TYR A 625 19.07 9.46 6.21
N ALA A 626 19.93 8.52 6.60
CA ALA A 626 20.99 8.77 7.57
C ALA A 626 22.12 9.59 6.93
N GLU A 627 22.39 9.38 5.64
CA GLU A 627 23.30 10.21 4.85
C GLU A 627 22.81 11.66 4.75
N GLN A 628 21.54 11.86 4.38
CA GLN A 628 20.98 13.17 4.03
C GLN A 628 20.52 14.00 5.23
N TYR A 629 19.83 13.39 6.21
CA TYR A 629 19.16 14.10 7.30
C TYR A 629 19.94 14.08 8.63
N ILE A 630 20.98 13.25 8.74
CA ILE A 630 21.85 13.17 9.92
C ILE A 630 23.27 13.59 9.53
N GLY A 631 23.91 12.88 8.60
CA GLY A 631 25.24 13.20 8.10
C GLY A 631 26.35 13.15 9.17
N ARG A 632 27.49 13.79 8.87
CA ARG A 632 28.66 13.84 9.77
C ARG A 632 28.38 14.73 11.00
N PRO A 633 28.90 14.40 12.20
CA PRO A 633 29.86 13.33 12.49
C PRO A 633 29.22 11.95 12.76
N HIS A 634 27.90 11.89 12.91
CA HIS A 634 27.18 10.66 13.28
C HIS A 634 27.12 9.61 12.17
N VAL A 635 27.18 10.02 10.91
CA VAL A 635 27.07 9.16 9.73
C VAL A 635 28.21 9.46 8.76
N MET A 636 28.86 8.40 8.28
CA MET A 636 29.93 8.48 7.28
C MET A 636 29.62 7.50 6.15
N THR A 637 29.39 8.02 4.94
CA THR A 637 29.24 7.23 3.72
C THR A 637 30.55 7.19 2.93
N VAL A 638 31.10 6.01 2.68
CA VAL A 638 32.38 5.82 1.96
C VAL A 638 32.32 4.67 0.97
N ASP A 639 33.14 4.67 -0.09
CA ASP A 639 33.29 3.47 -0.92
C ASP A 639 34.11 2.40 -0.17
N TYR A 640 33.54 1.20 -0.03
CA TYR A 640 34.21 0.08 0.65
C TYR A 640 35.18 -0.68 -0.26
N ASN A 641 35.07 -0.48 -1.58
CA ASN A 641 36.02 -1.05 -2.54
C ASN A 641 37.36 -0.28 -2.51
N ASN A 642 37.28 1.04 -2.35
CA ASN A 642 38.42 1.91 -2.07
C ASN A 642 38.94 1.71 -0.63
N SER A 643 39.95 0.86 -0.50
CA SER A 643 40.57 0.54 0.80
C SER A 643 41.31 1.72 1.44
N GLU A 644 41.76 2.70 0.66
CA GLU A 644 42.38 3.92 1.19
C GLU A 644 41.30 4.85 1.78
N GLU A 645 40.22 5.12 1.05
CA GLU A 645 39.07 5.90 1.58
C GLU A 645 38.51 5.27 2.86
N PHE A 646 38.33 3.94 2.86
CA PHE A 646 37.86 3.20 4.03
C PHE A 646 38.85 3.29 5.21
N GLU A 647 40.16 3.07 5.01
CA GLU A 647 41.13 3.18 6.10
C GLU A 647 41.26 4.62 6.62
N THR A 648 41.21 5.62 5.74
CA THR A 648 41.17 7.05 6.14
C THR A 648 39.93 7.35 6.98
N ALA A 649 38.75 6.85 6.62
CA ALA A 649 37.53 7.01 7.39
C ALA A 649 37.61 6.32 8.77
N VAL A 650 38.17 5.11 8.86
CA VAL A 650 38.41 4.45 10.16
C VAL A 650 39.40 5.25 11.01
N ARG A 651 40.47 5.79 10.43
CA ARG A 651 41.43 6.68 11.15
C ARG A 651 40.76 7.97 11.61
N GLU A 652 39.87 8.55 10.81
CA GLU A 652 39.06 9.72 11.19
C GLU A 652 38.14 9.39 12.38
N ILE A 653 37.40 8.28 12.32
CA ILE A 653 36.54 7.78 13.41
C ILE A 653 37.35 7.56 14.70
N MET A 654 38.55 6.96 14.61
CA MET A 654 39.42 6.76 15.77
C MET A 654 39.85 8.10 16.40
N ARG A 655 40.20 9.09 15.57
CA ARG A 655 40.56 10.46 15.99
C ARG A 655 39.35 11.28 16.47
N THR A 656 38.14 10.93 16.06
CA THR A 656 36.92 11.66 16.42
C THR A 656 36.69 11.62 17.92
N LYS A 657 36.96 12.77 18.54
CA LYS A 657 36.77 13.16 19.95
C LYS A 657 36.21 14.59 20.03
N TRP A 658 35.49 15.02 18.98
CA TRP A 658 35.53 16.41 18.53
C TRP A 658 34.63 17.36 19.32
N PHE A 659 35.30 18.31 19.98
CA PHE A 659 34.96 19.73 20.22
C PHE A 659 33.49 20.16 20.29
N LEU A 660 33.24 20.91 21.36
CA LEU A 660 32.21 21.93 21.48
C LEU A 660 32.29 23.01 20.38
N THR A 661 31.49 22.88 19.33
CA THR A 661 31.10 24.03 18.48
C THR A 661 30.04 24.86 19.19
N VAL A 662 30.48 25.63 20.19
CA VAL A 662 29.62 26.54 20.95
C VAL A 662 29.36 27.81 20.14
N THR A 663 28.21 27.86 19.46
CA THR A 663 27.56 29.12 19.07
C THR A 663 26.67 29.63 20.21
N LYS A 664 27.27 29.88 21.39
CA LYS A 664 26.69 30.66 22.50
C LYS A 664 27.79 31.47 23.21
N PRO A 665 27.77 32.82 23.14
CA PRO A 665 28.76 33.64 23.84
C PRO A 665 28.43 33.76 25.33
N LYS A 666 28.84 32.77 26.13
CA LYS A 666 29.00 32.90 27.59
C LYS A 666 30.08 31.93 28.06
N ALA A 667 31.16 32.49 28.60
CA ALA A 667 32.33 31.74 29.01
C ALA A 667 32.03 30.80 30.18
N ILE A 668 31.82 29.52 29.88
CA ILE A 668 32.01 28.43 30.83
C ILE A 668 33.49 28.05 30.73
N LYS A 669 34.22 28.09 31.84
CA LYS A 669 35.60 27.61 31.90
C LYS A 669 35.58 26.09 31.64
N LEU A 670 36.05 25.70 30.47
CA LEU A 670 36.20 24.29 30.10
C LEU A 670 37.52 23.75 30.65
N ASP A 671 37.42 22.61 31.33
CA ASP A 671 38.55 21.80 31.74
C ASP A 671 39.16 21.11 30.50
N GLU A 672 40.43 21.40 30.20
CA GLU A 672 41.16 20.87 29.05
C GLU A 672 41.38 19.34 29.12
N SER A 673 41.08 18.69 30.25
CA SER A 673 41.13 17.22 30.40
C SER A 673 39.85 16.49 29.95
N SER A 674 38.79 17.21 29.57
CA SER A 674 37.46 16.65 29.30
C SER A 674 37.31 16.02 27.89
N ASN A 675 37.62 14.73 27.82
CA ASN A 675 37.63 13.90 26.60
C ASN A 675 36.20 13.46 26.18
N TYR A 676 35.44 14.35 25.52
CA TYR A 676 34.06 14.11 25.10
C TYR A 676 33.90 13.25 23.83
N TRP A 677 32.76 12.55 23.76
CA TRP A 677 32.40 11.60 22.70
C TRP A 677 31.22 12.12 21.87
N VAL A 678 31.02 11.54 20.69
CA VAL A 678 29.87 11.87 19.81
C VAL A 678 28.57 11.77 20.60
N GLU A 679 27.80 12.85 20.61
CA GLU A 679 26.56 12.93 21.38
C GLU A 679 25.51 11.96 20.81
N PRO A 680 24.85 11.12 21.65
CA PRO A 680 23.72 10.32 21.22
C PRO A 680 22.62 11.18 20.60
N TYR A 681 22.26 10.89 19.35
CA TYR A 681 21.36 11.71 18.55
C TYR A 681 20.20 10.91 17.98
N LEU A 682 19.00 11.48 18.04
CA LEU A 682 17.79 10.91 17.46
C LEU A 682 16.98 12.06 16.85
N PRO A 683 16.69 12.05 15.53
CA PRO A 683 15.81 13.03 14.92
C PRO A 683 14.41 12.99 15.55
N TYR A 684 13.80 14.15 15.76
CA TYR A 684 12.54 14.30 16.50
C TYR A 684 11.40 13.45 15.91
N GLU A 685 11.32 13.28 14.59
CA GLU A 685 10.31 12.44 13.93
C GLU A 685 10.38 10.94 14.26
N TYR A 686 11.48 10.47 14.86
CA TYR A 686 11.66 9.11 15.37
C TYR A 686 11.57 9.02 16.91
N THR A 687 11.10 10.06 17.60
CA THR A 687 10.74 10.02 19.03
C THR A 687 9.28 9.62 19.22
N CYS A 688 8.90 9.25 20.45
CA CYS A 688 7.50 9.01 20.78
C CYS A 688 6.64 10.26 20.50
N GLU A 689 7.12 11.45 20.87
CA GLU A 689 6.38 12.71 20.66
C GLU A 689 6.25 13.06 19.18
N GLY A 690 7.33 12.93 18.40
CA GLY A 690 7.30 13.21 16.97
C GLY A 690 6.39 12.26 16.19
N MET A 691 6.34 10.97 16.56
CA MET A 691 5.39 10.05 15.96
C MET A 691 3.94 10.34 16.37
N LEU A 692 3.65 10.63 17.65
CA LEU A 692 2.30 11.04 18.07
C LEU A 692 1.83 12.30 17.33
N GLU A 693 2.69 13.32 17.21
CA GLU A 693 2.37 14.58 16.52
C GLU A 693 2.04 14.35 15.04
N ARG A 694 2.83 13.52 14.35
CA ARG A 694 2.64 13.17 12.93
C ARG A 694 1.36 12.36 12.69
N VAL A 695 1.15 11.31 13.49
CA VAL A 695 -0.04 10.44 13.38
C VAL A 695 -1.31 11.22 13.75
N HIS A 696 -1.24 12.12 14.74
CA HIS A 696 -2.34 13.03 15.08
C HIS A 696 -2.73 13.92 13.89
N ALA A 697 -1.76 14.60 13.26
CA ALA A 697 -2.02 15.48 12.12
C ALA A 697 -2.68 14.73 10.94
N TYR A 698 -2.20 13.51 10.62
CA TYR A 698 -2.83 12.67 9.59
C TYR A 698 -4.28 12.30 9.95
N ILE A 699 -4.57 11.98 11.21
CA ILE A 699 -5.92 11.56 11.63
C ILE A 699 -6.92 12.73 11.63
N GLU A 700 -6.51 13.93 12.03
CA GLU A 700 -7.42 15.09 12.05
C GLU A 700 -7.58 15.76 10.67
N HIS A 701 -6.54 15.73 9.81
CA HIS A 701 -6.49 16.59 8.62
C HIS A 701 -6.29 15.87 7.28
N GLN A 702 -5.72 14.66 7.25
CA GLN A 702 -5.53 13.93 5.99
C GLN A 702 -6.78 13.17 5.59
N ASP A 703 -7.71 13.88 4.94
CA ASP A 703 -8.93 13.31 4.38
C ASP A 703 -8.82 13.05 2.87
N PHE A 704 -9.36 11.91 2.43
CA PHE A 704 -9.50 11.51 1.02
C PHE A 704 -10.97 11.14 0.68
N CYS A 705 -11.87 11.23 1.65
CA CYS A 705 -13.27 10.81 1.54
C CYS A 705 -14.23 11.98 1.26
N SER A 706 -13.91 13.19 1.75
CA SER A 706 -14.64 14.39 1.33
C SER A 706 -14.51 14.61 -0.18
N PRO A 707 -15.58 15.04 -0.87
CA PRO A 707 -15.48 15.42 -2.27
C PRO A 707 -14.48 16.56 -2.43
N GLU A 708 -13.57 16.43 -3.39
CA GLU A 708 -12.53 17.43 -3.62
C GLU A 708 -13.17 18.79 -3.91
N ALA A 709 -12.76 19.82 -3.16
CA ALA A 709 -13.27 21.17 -3.37
C ALA A 709 -13.01 21.60 -4.82
N PRO A 710 -14.06 21.96 -5.59
CA PRO A 710 -13.93 22.21 -7.02
C PRO A 710 -13.05 23.44 -7.25
N PHE A 711 -11.87 23.20 -7.79
CA PHE A 711 -11.04 24.24 -8.36
C PHE A 711 -11.60 24.58 -9.76
N PRO A 712 -11.72 25.86 -10.15
CA PRO A 712 -12.41 26.21 -11.39
C PRO A 712 -11.72 25.56 -12.60
N PRO A 713 -12.43 24.76 -13.42
CA PRO A 713 -11.90 24.26 -14.69
C PRO A 713 -11.69 25.43 -15.66
N GLU A 714 -10.86 25.24 -16.70
CA GLU A 714 -10.47 26.32 -17.64
C GLU A 714 -11.64 27.11 -18.26
N ASN A 715 -12.82 26.50 -18.39
CA ASN A 715 -14.02 27.12 -18.93
C ASN A 715 -14.85 27.93 -17.92
N ALA A 716 -14.51 27.88 -16.63
CA ALA A 716 -15.17 28.66 -15.59
C ALA A 716 -14.52 30.04 -15.49
N SER A 717 -15.05 31.01 -16.23
CA SER A 717 -14.63 32.42 -16.22
C SER A 717 -14.97 33.16 -14.91
N ARG A 718 -14.51 32.63 -13.77
CA ARG A 718 -14.32 33.38 -12.53
C ARG A 718 -12.91 33.96 -12.57
N VAL A 719 -12.81 35.18 -13.10
CA VAL A 719 -11.62 36.01 -12.91
C VAL A 719 -11.44 36.22 -11.41
N TRP A 720 -10.44 35.56 -10.83
CA TRP A 720 -10.01 35.89 -9.48
C TRP A 720 -9.50 37.35 -9.50
N PRO A 721 -9.92 38.22 -8.56
CA PRO A 721 -9.47 39.61 -8.55
C PRO A 721 -8.02 39.70 -8.05
N GLY A 722 -7.07 39.46 -8.96
CA GLY A 722 -5.63 39.44 -8.72
C GLY A 722 -4.99 38.10 -9.12
N ALA A 723 -3.67 38.10 -9.28
CA ALA A 723 -2.90 36.88 -9.56
C ALA A 723 -2.95 35.91 -8.35
N LEU A 724 -3.17 34.62 -8.61
CA LEU A 724 -3.18 33.56 -7.60
C LEU A 724 -1.80 33.28 -6.99
N PHE A 725 -0.73 33.57 -7.74
CA PHE A 725 0.65 33.36 -7.34
C PHE A 725 1.41 34.68 -7.26
N THR A 726 2.22 34.84 -6.23
CA THR A 726 3.06 36.03 -6.00
C THR A 726 4.46 35.63 -5.56
N LEU A 727 5.47 36.37 -5.99
CA LEU A 727 6.86 36.15 -5.58
C LEU A 727 7.00 36.31 -4.06
N LEU A 728 7.66 35.35 -3.42
CA LEU A 728 7.89 35.39 -1.98
C LEU A 728 9.04 36.36 -1.65
N PRO A 729 8.94 37.16 -0.56
CA PRO A 729 9.99 38.10 -0.19
C PRO A 729 11.35 37.43 -0.07
N ASN A 730 12.36 38.01 -0.73
CA ASN A 730 13.74 37.52 -0.77
C ASN A 730 13.91 36.09 -1.31
N SER A 731 13.05 35.65 -2.23
CA SER A 731 13.12 34.32 -2.85
C SER A 731 12.76 34.38 -4.34
N THR A 732 13.25 33.41 -5.12
CA THR A 732 12.79 33.12 -6.49
C THR A 732 11.52 32.26 -6.53
N LEU A 733 11.06 31.79 -5.36
CA LEU A 733 9.90 30.92 -5.22
C LEU A 733 8.59 31.73 -5.23
N LEU A 734 7.57 31.19 -5.89
CA LEU A 734 6.22 31.75 -5.87
C LEU A 734 5.42 31.13 -4.71
N GLY A 735 4.56 31.91 -4.08
CA GLY A 735 3.62 31.46 -3.05
C GLY A 735 2.19 31.87 -3.38
N TRP A 736 1.22 31.24 -2.69
CA TRP A 736 -0.19 31.60 -2.81
C TRP A 736 -0.42 33.07 -2.41
N ALA A 737 -1.13 33.83 -3.24
CA ALA A 737 -1.31 35.26 -3.07
C ALA A 737 -2.19 35.57 -1.85
N ARG A 738 -1.63 36.32 -0.89
CA ARG A 738 -2.29 36.68 0.39
C ARG A 738 -3.62 37.42 0.24
N ASN A 739 -3.83 38.08 -0.89
CA ASN A 739 -5.05 38.85 -1.17
C ASN A 739 -6.19 37.98 -1.75
N THR A 740 -5.94 36.69 -2.00
CA THR A 740 -6.94 35.75 -2.52
C THR A 740 -7.38 34.78 -1.43
N THR A 741 -8.68 34.50 -1.36
CA THR A 741 -9.22 33.54 -0.37
C THR A 741 -8.77 32.12 -0.72
N ALA A 742 -7.81 31.60 0.05
CA ALA A 742 -7.34 30.24 -0.13
C ALA A 742 -8.45 29.20 0.14
N PRO A 743 -8.55 28.13 -0.66
CA PRO A 743 -9.45 27.02 -0.35
C PRO A 743 -9.02 26.32 0.95
N PRO A 744 -9.97 25.91 1.83
CA PRO A 744 -9.64 25.13 3.01
C PRO A 744 -9.16 23.74 2.57
N TYR A 745 -7.87 23.46 2.79
CA TYR A 745 -7.23 22.23 2.36
C TYR A 745 -6.04 21.90 3.27
N TRP A 746 -5.59 20.64 3.27
CA TRP A 746 -4.43 20.19 4.03
C TRP A 746 -3.43 19.42 3.14
N PRO A 747 -2.14 19.80 3.12
CA PRO A 747 -1.54 20.99 3.78
C PRO A 747 -2.16 22.34 3.33
N PRO A 748 -2.15 23.38 4.19
CA PRO A 748 -2.78 24.68 3.88
C PRO A 748 -2.04 25.40 2.76
N MET A 749 -2.75 26.14 1.90
CA MET A 749 -2.14 26.82 0.74
C MET A 749 -1.06 27.86 1.11
N SER A 750 -1.01 28.33 2.37
CA SER A 750 0.06 29.18 2.89
C SER A 750 1.45 28.54 2.81
N ALA A 751 1.53 27.20 2.82
CA ALA A 751 2.78 26.45 2.75
C ALA A 751 3.25 26.19 1.30
N LEU A 752 2.45 26.47 0.27
CA LEU A 752 2.85 26.28 -1.14
C LEU A 752 4.06 27.16 -1.50
N ARG A 753 5.09 26.53 -2.08
CA ARG A 753 6.29 27.13 -2.67
C ARG A 753 6.43 26.57 -4.09
N LEU A 754 5.93 27.27 -5.08
CA LEU A 754 5.97 26.86 -6.48
C LEU A 754 7.31 27.25 -7.12
N THR A 755 7.91 26.32 -7.86
CA THR A 755 9.17 26.49 -8.60
C THR A 755 9.14 25.71 -9.92
N ALA A 756 10.15 25.91 -10.77
CA ALA A 756 10.36 25.11 -11.98
C ALA A 756 11.68 24.32 -11.90
N SER A 757 11.64 23.00 -12.11
CA SER A 757 12.86 22.17 -12.11
C SER A 757 13.80 22.52 -13.27
N ALA A 758 15.06 22.08 -13.20
CA ALA A 758 15.93 22.04 -14.38
C ALA A 758 15.50 20.94 -15.36
N GLU A 759 15.99 20.99 -16.61
CA GLU A 759 15.84 19.87 -17.55
C GLU A 759 16.54 18.62 -16.99
N GLY A 760 15.91 17.45 -17.12
CA GLY A 760 16.42 16.22 -16.51
C GLY A 760 16.29 16.14 -14.99
N GLN A 761 15.71 17.14 -14.31
CA GLN A 761 15.53 17.16 -12.86
C GLN A 761 14.07 16.91 -12.45
N SER A 762 13.87 16.06 -11.44
CA SER A 762 12.57 15.77 -10.83
C SER A 762 12.08 16.87 -9.89
N CYS A 763 10.81 16.84 -9.50
CA CYS A 763 10.30 17.76 -8.47
C CYS A 763 10.78 17.40 -7.07
N VAL A 764 11.17 16.14 -6.80
CA VAL A 764 11.86 15.76 -5.55
C VAL A 764 13.14 16.59 -5.40
N GLU A 765 14.00 16.55 -6.41
CA GLU A 765 15.30 17.23 -6.40
C GLU A 765 15.15 18.75 -6.41
N ALA A 766 14.27 19.31 -7.25
CA ALA A 766 14.08 20.76 -7.34
C ALA A 766 13.62 21.38 -6.01
N CYS A 767 12.72 20.70 -5.30
CA CYS A 767 12.31 21.10 -3.96
C CYS A 767 13.45 20.92 -2.94
N GLN A 768 14.15 19.78 -2.98
CA GLN A 768 15.26 19.48 -2.06
C GLN A 768 16.42 20.48 -2.21
N THR A 769 16.81 20.87 -3.42
CA THR A 769 17.82 21.91 -3.69
C THR A 769 17.41 23.26 -3.08
N SER A 770 16.11 23.53 -2.97
CA SER A 770 15.56 24.74 -2.35
C SER A 770 15.41 24.64 -0.82
N GLY A 771 15.82 23.54 -0.19
CA GLY A 771 15.61 23.27 1.24
C GLY A 771 14.15 22.97 1.61
N LEU A 772 13.39 22.42 0.66
CA LEU A 772 11.96 22.15 0.75
C LEU A 772 11.66 20.67 0.39
N VAL A 773 10.39 20.27 0.51
CA VAL A 773 9.92 18.94 0.10
C VAL A 773 8.80 19.11 -0.93
N CYS A 774 8.74 18.26 -1.95
CA CYS A 774 7.63 18.26 -2.91
C CYS A 774 6.31 17.86 -2.22
N GLU A 775 5.21 18.55 -2.53
CA GLU A 775 3.90 18.27 -1.94
C GLU A 775 2.89 17.91 -3.04
N PRO A 776 2.61 16.62 -3.26
CA PRO A 776 1.78 16.18 -4.38
C PRO A 776 0.32 16.65 -4.26
N ALA A 777 -0.16 16.96 -3.05
CA ALA A 777 -1.51 17.48 -2.83
C ALA A 777 -1.78 18.82 -3.52
N TYR A 778 -0.72 19.57 -3.88
CA TYR A 778 -0.85 20.86 -4.52
C TYR A 778 -0.84 20.83 -6.04
N PHE A 779 -0.47 19.72 -6.69
CA PHE A 779 -0.39 19.68 -8.17
C PHE A 779 -1.69 20.11 -8.84
N ARG A 780 -2.86 19.73 -8.27
CA ARG A 780 -4.19 20.15 -8.76
C ARG A 780 -4.40 21.68 -8.82
N PHE A 781 -3.69 22.45 -8.01
CA PHE A 781 -3.77 23.92 -7.99
C PHE A 781 -2.77 24.60 -8.92
N VAL A 782 -1.74 23.89 -9.39
CA VAL A 782 -0.69 24.40 -10.29
C VAL A 782 -0.74 23.78 -11.69
N ASN A 783 -1.68 22.87 -11.93
CA ASN A 783 -1.96 22.26 -13.23
C ASN A 783 -2.87 23.17 -14.09
N ASN A 784 -2.42 24.40 -14.37
CA ASN A 784 -3.16 25.38 -15.16
C ASN A 784 -2.23 26.42 -15.81
N LYS A 785 -2.77 27.19 -16.75
CA LYS A 785 -2.05 28.22 -17.51
C LYS A 785 -1.57 29.40 -16.65
N GLU A 786 -2.24 29.70 -15.53
CA GLU A 786 -1.83 30.78 -14.64
C GLU A 786 -0.55 30.44 -13.86
N ALA A 787 -0.40 29.19 -13.40
CA ALA A 787 0.82 28.72 -12.78
C ALA A 787 2.01 28.71 -13.75
N LEU A 788 1.79 28.31 -15.01
CA LEU A 788 2.79 28.40 -16.09
C LEU A 788 3.20 29.85 -16.37
N GLY A 789 2.22 30.74 -16.58
CA GLY A 789 2.48 32.17 -16.84
C GLY A 789 3.16 32.89 -15.67
N SER A 790 2.84 32.50 -14.43
CA SER A 790 3.48 33.05 -13.22
C SER A 790 4.95 32.63 -13.08
N LEU A 791 5.35 31.50 -13.68
CA LEU A 791 6.73 31.04 -13.80
C LEU A 791 7.44 31.62 -15.05
N GLU A 792 6.88 32.67 -15.65
CA GLU A 792 7.36 33.35 -16.87
C GLU A 792 7.47 32.43 -18.11
N VAL A 793 6.69 31.34 -18.14
CA VAL A 793 6.68 30.37 -19.24
C VAL A 793 5.77 30.86 -20.38
N GLN A 794 6.32 30.93 -21.59
CA GLN A 794 5.56 31.14 -22.82
C GLN A 794 5.21 29.78 -23.45
N CYS A 795 3.91 29.50 -23.57
CA CYS A 795 3.38 28.28 -24.18
C CYS A 795 2.69 28.64 -25.50
N ASP A 796 3.22 28.16 -26.63
CA ASP A 796 2.57 28.30 -27.94
C ASP A 796 1.50 27.21 -28.13
N VAL A 797 1.72 26.03 -27.55
CA VAL A 797 0.77 24.90 -27.51
C VAL A 797 0.61 24.40 -26.07
N VAL A 798 -0.63 24.07 -25.68
CA VAL A 798 -0.93 23.44 -24.38
C VAL A 798 -1.65 22.11 -24.62
N GLU A 799 -1.03 21.01 -24.19
CA GLU A 799 -1.54 19.65 -24.31
C GLU A 799 -2.13 19.17 -22.97
N LEU A 800 -3.17 18.32 -23.02
CA LEU A 800 -3.83 17.78 -21.83
C LEU A 800 -3.85 16.25 -21.91
N GLU A 801 -2.85 15.61 -21.31
CA GLU A 801 -2.59 14.18 -21.46
C GLU A 801 -2.37 13.44 -20.14
N MET A 802 -2.48 12.11 -20.17
CA MET A 802 -2.13 11.24 -19.06
C MET A 802 -0.62 11.01 -19.07
N ASN A 803 0.14 11.77 -18.28
CA ASN A 803 1.60 11.63 -18.22
C ASN A 803 2.14 12.01 -16.83
N HIS A 804 2.79 11.07 -16.13
CA HIS A 804 3.21 11.28 -14.75
C HIS A 804 4.21 12.44 -14.54
N ILE A 805 4.90 12.90 -15.59
CA ILE A 805 5.80 14.06 -15.50
C ILE A 805 5.06 15.41 -15.57
N PHE A 806 3.79 15.46 -15.97
CA PHE A 806 3.02 16.71 -16.08
C PHE A 806 2.46 17.16 -14.71
N PRO A 807 2.31 18.48 -14.45
CA PRO A 807 2.55 19.61 -15.37
C PRO A 807 4.03 19.91 -15.66
N ALA A 808 4.34 20.17 -16.92
CA ALA A 808 5.71 20.44 -17.41
C ALA A 808 5.72 21.31 -18.68
N PHE A 809 6.88 21.84 -19.04
CA PHE A 809 7.07 22.67 -20.23
C PHE A 809 8.46 22.48 -20.87
N SER A 810 8.52 22.63 -22.19
CA SER A 810 9.75 22.66 -22.97
C SER A 810 10.10 24.10 -23.33
N VAL A 811 11.24 24.61 -22.85
CA VAL A 811 11.69 25.98 -23.16
C VAL A 811 12.08 26.12 -24.63
N THR A 812 12.60 25.06 -25.23
CA THR A 812 13.08 25.04 -26.63
C THR A 812 11.93 24.91 -27.63
N GLN A 813 10.89 24.14 -27.31
CA GLN A 813 9.75 23.91 -28.20
C GLN A 813 8.53 24.79 -27.90
N ARG A 814 8.49 25.48 -26.74
CA ARG A 814 7.33 26.26 -26.24
C ARG A 814 6.05 25.43 -26.09
N GLU A 815 6.23 24.13 -25.91
CA GLU A 815 5.18 23.15 -25.63
C GLU A 815 4.97 23.03 -24.11
N CYS A 816 3.72 23.07 -23.66
CA CYS A 816 3.37 22.93 -22.24
C CYS A 816 2.37 21.79 -22.04
N GLY A 817 2.69 20.84 -21.18
CA GLY A 817 1.82 19.72 -20.84
C GLY A 817 1.12 19.93 -19.50
N LEU A 818 -0.21 19.78 -19.50
CA LEU A 818 -1.05 19.68 -18.32
C LEU A 818 -1.50 18.23 -18.10
N GLN A 819 -1.59 17.82 -16.85
CA GLN A 819 -2.06 16.50 -16.45
C GLN A 819 -3.56 16.37 -16.68
N LYS A 820 -3.97 15.27 -17.32
CA LYS A 820 -5.38 14.89 -17.49
C LYS A 820 -5.91 14.02 -16.36
N GLU A 821 -5.08 13.14 -15.79
CA GLU A 821 -5.50 12.19 -14.75
C GLU A 821 -4.83 12.53 -13.40
N ALA A 822 -5.65 12.88 -12.41
CA ALA A 822 -5.17 13.36 -11.11
C ALA A 822 -4.37 12.30 -10.32
N LEU A 823 -4.62 11.01 -10.54
CA LEU A 823 -3.85 9.93 -9.94
C LEU A 823 -2.42 9.80 -10.48
N LEU A 824 -2.08 10.50 -11.57
CA LEU A 824 -0.74 10.54 -12.15
C LEU A 824 0.11 11.76 -11.73
N PHE A 825 -0.42 12.68 -10.92
CA PHE A 825 0.40 13.73 -10.32
C PHE A 825 1.53 13.13 -9.49
N SER A 826 2.79 13.47 -9.85
CA SER A 826 3.98 12.81 -9.30
C SER A 826 5.12 13.79 -9.00
N CYS A 827 5.66 13.73 -7.79
CA CYS A 827 6.92 14.36 -7.42
C CYS A 827 8.11 13.66 -8.09
N ALA A 828 8.09 12.33 -8.15
CA ALA A 828 9.05 11.52 -8.90
C ALA A 828 8.90 11.68 -10.42
N GLY A 829 9.93 11.26 -11.16
CA GLY A 829 9.98 11.33 -12.62
C GLY A 829 10.52 12.66 -13.16
N PHE A 830 11.25 12.58 -14.28
CA PHE A 830 11.80 13.71 -15.03
C PHE A 830 11.80 13.39 -16.54
N GLY A 831 12.00 14.41 -17.37
CA GLY A 831 12.17 14.25 -18.81
C GLY A 831 13.37 15.05 -19.30
N ALA A 832 14.15 14.48 -20.23
CA ALA A 832 15.33 15.16 -20.80
C ALA A 832 14.97 16.41 -21.64
N LYS A 833 13.70 16.57 -22.05
CA LYS A 833 13.18 17.70 -22.83
C LYS A 833 12.36 18.71 -22.01
N TYR A 834 12.08 18.40 -20.75
CA TYR A 834 11.02 19.05 -19.99
C TYR A 834 11.53 19.57 -18.65
N ARG A 835 11.20 20.82 -18.37
CA ARG A 835 11.23 21.41 -17.03
C ARG A 835 9.87 21.19 -16.38
N ARG A 836 9.83 20.81 -15.11
CA ARG A 836 8.59 20.47 -14.41
C ARG A 836 8.09 21.62 -13.56
N VAL A 837 6.77 21.81 -13.50
CA VAL A 837 6.12 22.77 -12.60
C VAL A 837 5.97 22.08 -11.24
N CYS A 838 6.79 22.48 -10.28
CA CYS A 838 6.99 21.73 -9.03
C CYS A 838 6.40 22.47 -7.83
N PRO A 839 5.31 21.95 -7.23
CA PRO A 839 4.79 22.47 -5.97
C PRO A 839 5.59 21.88 -4.80
N CYS A 840 6.34 22.72 -4.12
CA CYS A 840 7.05 22.39 -2.89
C CYS A 840 6.28 22.92 -1.66
N ARG A 841 6.70 22.48 -0.48
CA ARG A 841 6.31 23.06 0.82
C ARG A 841 7.48 23.14 1.78
N ASP A 842 7.36 24.01 2.78
CA ASP A 842 8.22 23.96 3.96
C ASP A 842 7.89 22.78 4.88
N PHE A 843 8.78 22.53 5.84
CA PHE A 843 8.61 21.54 6.88
C PHE A 843 9.12 22.03 8.24
N ARG A 844 8.67 21.39 9.32
CA ARG A 844 9.13 21.65 10.68
C ARG A 844 10.46 20.93 10.92
N ARG A 845 11.41 21.60 11.59
CA ARG A 845 12.76 21.04 11.78
C ARG A 845 12.68 19.72 12.55
N GLY A 846 13.15 18.64 11.94
CA GLY A 846 13.09 17.29 12.50
C GLY A 846 11.70 16.63 12.43
N GLN A 847 10.77 17.17 11.62
CA GLN A 847 9.45 16.59 11.33
C GLN A 847 9.08 16.91 9.87
N VAL A 848 9.64 16.17 8.92
CA VAL A 848 9.51 16.46 7.48
C VAL A 848 8.09 16.25 6.94
N ALA A 849 7.31 15.39 7.60
CA ALA A 849 5.91 15.13 7.29
C ALA A 849 5.00 16.37 7.41
N LEU A 850 5.36 17.36 8.24
CA LEU A 850 4.49 18.49 8.58
C LEU A 850 5.11 19.82 8.18
N CYS A 851 4.37 20.65 7.43
CA CYS A 851 4.67 22.07 7.26
C CYS A 851 4.56 22.84 8.58
N ARG A 852 5.06 24.08 8.63
CA ARG A 852 4.99 24.92 9.83
C ARG A 852 3.55 25.17 10.30
N ASP A 853 2.62 25.28 9.36
CA ASP A 853 1.20 25.58 9.58
C ASP A 853 0.29 24.32 9.58
N CYS A 854 0.86 23.11 9.72
CA CYS A 854 0.14 21.84 9.51
C CYS A 854 -0.50 21.21 10.78
N LEU A 855 -0.58 21.93 11.91
CA LEU A 855 -1.06 21.50 13.24
C LEU A 855 -2.08 22.47 13.86
#